data_AF-A0A380N2U6-F1
#
_entry.id   AF-A0A380N2U6-F1
#
_cell.length_a   1.000
_cell.length_b   1.000
_cell.length_c   1.000
_cell.angle_alpha   90.00
_cell.angle_beta   90.00
_cell.angle_gamma   90.00
#
_symmetry.space_group_name_H-M   'P 1'
#
loop_
_entity.id
_entity.type
_entity.pdbx_description
1 polymer ?
#
loop_
_entity_poly.entity_id
_entity_poly.type
_entity_poly.pdbx_seq_one_letter_code
_entity_poly.pdbx_strand_id
1 'polypeptide(L)'
;MADKISTLPTMAQITSMYLFGQLEKPNNLLDGNLIRPKDLVVDYPVKININEYMTDGAGRFVSAKDFKFLDEFFTKSSTASENLEAGRYTKSEILQALKIKFAGVTQSTAEYDDGKDNLLERAYIWNSVAFMVNDDAIFVVDEDGNRSIESFAIVPYSNNEPGLRDENGKPMENFDFEGGTTSQIANSMIEWKIDPSGIGRTVNIKFDWDNVNTKTLSYQDYQNEKTSSNFLTNKWNQASVGLDSVLTNNLVQKLWDNGIIRFLDEDGRIIFYGTCDYENSSSKFYLMNNTYIYIQLPKLYADLGASELKSGVVFISGNGDDSVIGSINNDKIIGNSGSDTLNGNNGDDVLIAGSNKYDTSDTSINTLIGGKGSDEIHGAAGADILVGGYYLFGDVVLKDDGESDRMEGGDGSDTYYAGDTDVIKDKDGQGEVHFGDVVLGKAYRDTSVSDQQVYLQGENIKYTLNGKNLTVELIKEGKTLTIEEFNKENCDLNIQLIDKAGKDIVFVIDVTGSMSEDINTVKANVKNMISKLFTNTNDENLDTNIGIMTYTDGSLSWIAKNADTPQKAYSAINAVFEQGGGTELVATSLSKALNEFDWRAGEEYAKQIWLFGDEPGDDLDGLSKVYALSHNKKVELDGEKEGAFEYIPINTIALSSGSTASVFQSIAENTKGMYFYGRADLDTALNDIANLGTSADETINGTDANNTINGMGGDDTLSGGLGSDTYVETGDFGHDTLNETNPDGKDKNKVDFADTSVQDYGFENDNGNLVITNGNNSVSISDFYGDENKVDQFVFNDAVIDNALAAFYGNNQSGKNVNYTETAENVQTGIFGGRQFVVASDDAEVNTSWFQDAVVVNGNNVSVDTGLNNDQVYVQGSGSVKTGGGSDKIFIGSEFGSVNVYDSSGVSDEINFTAHNLKDFYVSQDGKNFSFKLLGSPESSITIEGQSSVLHRMENFSFSDGTNISYKDLGALAKIYENHSYEQIATDANIAKSIEEQLSSQGFLA
;
A
#
# COMPACT_ATOMS: atom_id res chain seq x y z
N MET A 1 -56.73 -4.38 -38.67
CA MET A 1 -56.88 -4.86 -37.28
C MET A 1 -55.60 -4.46 -36.60
N ALA A 2 -55.65 -3.53 -35.65
CA ALA A 2 -54.49 -3.26 -34.81
C ALA A 2 -54.35 -4.48 -33.91
N ASP A 3 -53.30 -5.27 -34.10
CA ASP A 3 -52.98 -6.36 -33.20
C ASP A 3 -52.87 -5.75 -31.80
N LYS A 4 -53.70 -6.25 -30.88
CA LYS A 4 -53.70 -5.82 -29.49
C LYS A 4 -52.34 -6.26 -28.94
N ILE A 5 -51.45 -5.30 -28.66
CA ILE A 5 -50.14 -5.60 -28.07
C ILE A 5 -50.39 -6.23 -26.71
N SER A 6 -49.90 -7.46 -26.53
CA SER A 6 -50.01 -8.18 -25.27
C SER A 6 -49.25 -7.44 -24.17
N THR A 7 -49.84 -7.34 -22.99
CA THR A 7 -49.18 -6.75 -21.81
C THR A 7 -48.46 -7.78 -20.95
N LEU A 8 -48.58 -9.07 -21.28
CA LEU A 8 -47.94 -10.15 -20.54
C LEU A 8 -46.43 -10.17 -20.84
N PRO A 9 -45.55 -10.20 -19.83
CA PRO A 9 -44.12 -10.35 -20.03
C PRO A 9 -43.83 -11.67 -20.75
N THR A 10 -42.91 -11.59 -21.70
CA THR A 10 -42.25 -12.79 -22.22
C THR A 10 -41.16 -13.26 -21.24
N MET A 11 -40.75 -14.51 -21.36
CA MET A 11 -39.63 -15.08 -20.61
C MET A 11 -38.35 -14.24 -20.77
N ALA A 12 -38.04 -13.82 -22.00
CA ALA A 12 -36.85 -13.00 -22.27
C ALA A 12 -36.93 -11.62 -21.58
N GLN A 13 -38.09 -10.97 -21.62
CA GLN A 13 -38.28 -9.66 -20.99
C GLN A 13 -38.19 -9.74 -19.46
N ILE A 14 -38.81 -10.75 -18.82
CA ILE A 14 -38.74 -10.84 -17.37
C ILE A 14 -37.32 -11.18 -16.92
N THR A 15 -36.62 -12.07 -17.63
CA THR A 15 -35.22 -12.42 -17.32
C THR A 15 -34.30 -11.24 -17.55
N SER A 16 -34.53 -10.43 -18.59
CA SER A 16 -33.77 -9.20 -18.83
C SER A 16 -34.01 -8.16 -17.73
N MET A 17 -35.25 -7.98 -17.27
CA MET A 17 -35.56 -7.11 -16.13
C MET A 17 -34.87 -7.61 -14.85
N TYR A 18 -34.90 -8.93 -14.62
CA TYR A 18 -34.25 -9.55 -13.48
C TYR A 18 -32.73 -9.31 -13.51
N LEU A 19 -32.04 -9.66 -14.59
CA LEU A 19 -30.58 -9.55 -14.72
C LEU A 19 -30.08 -8.11 -14.87
N PHE A 20 -30.79 -7.25 -15.60
CA PHE A 20 -30.28 -5.96 -16.07
C PHE A 20 -31.18 -4.77 -15.73
N GLY A 21 -32.39 -5.00 -15.23
CA GLY A 21 -33.32 -3.91 -14.84
C GLY A 21 -33.97 -3.19 -16.01
N GLN A 22 -33.84 -3.75 -17.21
CA GLN A 22 -34.41 -3.21 -18.44
C GLN A 22 -34.96 -4.33 -19.34
N LEU A 23 -35.90 -3.98 -20.22
CA LEU A 23 -36.65 -4.94 -21.04
C LEU A 23 -35.79 -5.68 -22.07
N GLU A 24 -34.74 -5.03 -22.56
CA GLU A 24 -33.82 -5.58 -23.55
C GLU A 24 -32.43 -5.73 -22.94
N LYS A 25 -31.68 -6.74 -23.39
CA LYS A 25 -30.32 -6.97 -22.94
C LYS A 25 -29.43 -5.75 -23.28
N PRO A 26 -28.59 -5.26 -22.35
CA PRO A 26 -27.63 -4.19 -22.65
C PRO A 26 -26.68 -4.56 -23.78
N ASN A 27 -26.30 -3.58 -24.59
CA ASN A 27 -25.28 -3.76 -25.62
C ASN A 27 -23.87 -3.90 -25.02
N ASN A 28 -23.57 -3.12 -23.98
CA ASN A 28 -22.31 -3.21 -23.24
C ASN A 28 -22.51 -4.08 -22.00
N LEU A 29 -21.99 -5.30 -22.03
CA LEU A 29 -21.98 -6.20 -20.88
C LEU A 29 -20.77 -5.96 -19.95
N LEU A 30 -19.84 -5.07 -20.32
CA LEU A 30 -18.69 -4.69 -19.49
C LEU A 30 -18.99 -3.50 -18.58
N ASP A 31 -20.24 -3.05 -18.53
CA ASP A 31 -20.67 -1.93 -17.69
C ASP A 31 -20.82 -2.40 -16.23
N GLY A 32 -19.98 -1.89 -15.33
CA GLY A 32 -20.03 -2.17 -13.89
C GLY A 32 -21.39 -1.84 -13.25
N ASN A 33 -22.18 -0.92 -13.83
CA ASN A 33 -23.52 -0.57 -13.32
C ASN A 33 -24.54 -1.72 -13.44
N LEU A 34 -24.19 -2.82 -14.11
CA LEU A 34 -25.01 -4.03 -14.12
C LEU A 34 -24.96 -4.76 -12.76
N ILE A 35 -23.94 -4.51 -11.95
CA ILE A 35 -23.83 -4.96 -10.56
C ILE A 35 -24.62 -3.98 -9.69
N ARG A 36 -25.67 -4.47 -9.04
CA ARG A 36 -26.66 -3.64 -8.33
C ARG A 36 -26.82 -4.12 -6.89
N PRO A 37 -27.23 -3.30 -5.91
CA PRO A 37 -27.47 -3.75 -4.53
C PRO A 37 -28.41 -4.95 -4.45
N LYS A 38 -28.12 -5.97 -3.63
CA LYS A 38 -28.94 -7.21 -3.55
C LYS A 38 -30.36 -6.98 -3.06
N ASP A 39 -30.58 -5.94 -2.27
CA ASP A 39 -31.90 -5.53 -1.78
C ASP A 39 -32.68 -4.66 -2.79
N LEU A 40 -32.09 -4.32 -3.94
CA LEU A 40 -32.77 -3.58 -4.99
C LEU A 40 -33.96 -4.38 -5.53
N VAL A 41 -35.11 -3.72 -5.61
CA VAL A 41 -36.32 -4.24 -6.26
C VAL A 41 -36.64 -3.36 -7.45
N VAL A 42 -36.84 -3.97 -8.63
CA VAL A 42 -37.15 -3.27 -9.87
C VAL A 42 -38.63 -3.45 -10.24
N ASP A 43 -39.28 -2.40 -10.76
CA ASP A 43 -40.66 -2.49 -11.25
C ASP A 43 -40.69 -2.85 -12.74
N TYR A 44 -41.54 -3.81 -13.13
CA TYR A 44 -41.84 -4.07 -14.53
C TYR A 44 -42.52 -2.84 -15.15
N PRO A 45 -42.07 -2.35 -16.32
CA PRO A 45 -42.40 -1.01 -16.80
C PRO A 45 -43.85 -0.84 -17.27
N VAL A 46 -44.58 -1.93 -17.48
CA VAL A 46 -45.97 -1.91 -17.97
C VAL A 46 -46.88 -2.62 -16.98
N LYS A 47 -48.00 -1.98 -16.60
CA LYS A 47 -49.03 -2.66 -15.81
C LYS A 47 -49.69 -3.77 -16.62
N ILE A 48 -49.78 -4.96 -16.03
CA ILE A 48 -50.38 -6.13 -16.66
C ILE A 48 -51.89 -5.95 -16.75
N ASN A 49 -52.46 -6.07 -17.95
CA ASN A 49 -53.91 -6.05 -18.12
C ASN A 49 -54.51 -7.27 -17.42
N ILE A 50 -55.28 -7.04 -16.36
CA ILE A 50 -55.83 -8.12 -15.53
C ILE A 50 -56.75 -9.05 -16.31
N ASN A 51 -57.50 -8.54 -17.30
CA ASN A 51 -58.39 -9.37 -18.11
C ASN A 51 -57.59 -10.27 -19.06
N GLU A 52 -56.54 -9.72 -19.66
CA GLU A 52 -55.61 -10.50 -20.48
C GLU A 52 -54.92 -11.59 -19.65
N TYR A 53 -54.48 -11.26 -18.43
CA TYR A 53 -53.92 -12.23 -17.50
C TYR A 53 -54.91 -13.36 -17.13
N MET A 54 -56.18 -13.02 -16.92
CA MET A 54 -57.22 -14.01 -16.62
C MET A 54 -57.67 -14.83 -17.84
N THR A 55 -57.38 -14.39 -19.07
CA THR A 55 -57.81 -15.09 -20.30
C THR A 55 -56.68 -15.84 -20.99
N ASP A 56 -55.52 -15.20 -21.14
CA ASP A 56 -54.35 -15.71 -21.86
C ASP A 56 -53.16 -16.02 -20.93
N GLY A 57 -53.14 -15.43 -19.73
CA GLY A 57 -52.14 -15.67 -18.67
C GLY A 57 -52.45 -16.87 -17.76
N ALA A 58 -51.88 -16.89 -16.56
CA ALA A 58 -52.04 -17.99 -15.60
C ALA A 58 -53.45 -18.04 -14.96
N GLY A 59 -54.20 -16.93 -14.96
CA GLY A 59 -55.54 -16.89 -14.39
C GLY A 59 -56.60 -17.71 -15.12
N ARG A 60 -56.34 -18.13 -16.36
CA ARG A 60 -57.31 -18.93 -17.16
C ARG A 60 -57.58 -20.33 -16.61
N PHE A 61 -56.74 -20.81 -15.69
CA PHE A 61 -56.86 -22.12 -15.07
C PHE A 61 -57.75 -22.12 -13.83
N VAL A 62 -58.21 -20.93 -13.40
CA VAL A 62 -59.09 -20.76 -12.26
C VAL A 62 -60.46 -20.25 -12.72
N SER A 63 -61.51 -20.86 -12.18
CA SER A 63 -62.91 -20.58 -12.48
C SER A 63 -63.76 -20.60 -11.21
N ALA A 64 -65.06 -20.30 -11.31
CA ALA A 64 -65.88 -20.21 -10.11
C ALA A 64 -65.99 -21.55 -9.36
N LYS A 65 -65.85 -22.68 -10.06
CA LYS A 65 -65.95 -24.04 -9.48
C LYS A 65 -64.83 -24.36 -8.47
N ASP A 66 -63.71 -23.65 -8.56
CA ASP A 66 -62.52 -23.93 -7.75
C ASP A 66 -62.68 -23.33 -6.34
N PHE A 67 -63.57 -22.35 -6.18
CA PHE A 67 -63.88 -21.70 -4.91
C PHE A 67 -64.94 -22.48 -4.13
N LYS A 68 -64.51 -23.23 -3.12
CA LYS A 68 -65.41 -24.03 -2.25
C LYS A 68 -66.58 -23.22 -1.67
N PHE A 69 -66.36 -21.95 -1.35
CA PHE A 69 -67.39 -21.08 -0.79
C PHE A 69 -68.48 -20.71 -1.81
N LEU A 70 -68.14 -20.64 -3.10
CA LEU A 70 -69.11 -20.44 -4.17
C LEU A 70 -69.98 -21.68 -4.33
N ASP A 71 -69.40 -22.88 -4.18
CA ASP A 71 -70.18 -24.12 -4.13
C ASP A 71 -71.17 -24.12 -2.97
N GLU A 72 -70.70 -23.72 -1.78
CA GLU A 72 -71.54 -23.60 -0.60
C GLU A 72 -72.66 -22.56 -0.79
N PHE A 73 -72.36 -21.41 -1.38
CA PHE A 73 -73.35 -20.40 -1.73
C PHE A 73 -74.36 -20.94 -2.75
N PHE A 74 -73.95 -21.50 -3.87
CA PHE A 74 -74.89 -21.87 -4.93
C PHE A 74 -75.68 -23.16 -4.65
N THR A 75 -75.07 -24.15 -3.99
CA THR A 75 -75.67 -25.49 -3.83
C THR A 75 -76.40 -25.71 -2.52
N LYS A 76 -76.39 -24.74 -1.60
CA LYS A 76 -77.01 -24.85 -0.27
C LYS A 76 -76.49 -26.07 0.51
N SER A 77 -75.20 -26.40 0.38
CA SER A 77 -74.60 -27.63 0.91
C SER A 77 -74.39 -27.66 2.43
N SER A 78 -74.69 -26.56 3.12
CA SER A 78 -74.58 -26.43 4.59
C SER A 78 -75.82 -25.79 5.20
N THR A 79 -76.05 -26.05 6.49
CA THR A 79 -77.16 -25.45 7.26
C THR A 79 -77.04 -23.92 7.34
N ALA A 80 -75.83 -23.38 7.26
CA ALA A 80 -75.61 -21.93 7.22
C ALA A 80 -76.06 -21.36 5.87
N SER A 81 -75.76 -22.08 4.78
CA SER A 81 -76.19 -21.69 3.44
C SER A 81 -77.69 -21.86 3.22
N GLU A 82 -78.32 -22.93 3.72
CA GLU A 82 -79.78 -23.15 3.60
C GLU A 82 -80.63 -22.05 4.25
N ASN A 83 -80.14 -21.46 5.35
CA ASN A 83 -80.85 -20.47 6.15
C ASN A 83 -80.53 -19.01 5.76
N LEU A 84 -79.85 -18.77 4.63
CA LEU A 84 -79.64 -17.41 4.13
C LEU A 84 -80.98 -16.77 3.74
N GLU A 85 -81.28 -15.62 4.35
CA GLU A 85 -82.47 -14.83 4.05
C GLU A 85 -82.39 -14.17 2.65
N ALA A 86 -83.54 -13.76 2.10
CA ALA A 86 -83.56 -12.98 0.86
C ALA A 86 -82.88 -11.62 1.08
N GLY A 87 -81.95 -11.24 0.21
CA GLY A 87 -81.14 -10.05 0.39
C GLY A 87 -79.95 -9.94 -0.55
N ARG A 88 -79.23 -8.83 -0.39
CA ARG A 88 -77.96 -8.55 -1.10
C ARG A 88 -76.86 -8.50 -0.06
N TYR A 89 -75.83 -9.31 -0.25
CA TYR A 89 -74.71 -9.45 0.66
C TYR A 89 -73.41 -9.06 -0.05
N THR A 90 -72.60 -8.23 0.59
CA THR A 90 -71.20 -8.03 0.18
C THR A 90 -70.40 -9.31 0.39
N LYS A 91 -69.21 -9.40 -0.22
CA LYS A 91 -68.27 -10.52 0.00
C LYS A 91 -67.97 -10.76 1.49
N SER A 92 -67.76 -9.71 2.28
CA SER A 92 -67.49 -9.86 3.72
C SER A 92 -68.71 -10.42 4.48
N GLU A 93 -69.91 -9.91 4.18
CA GLU A 93 -71.14 -10.34 4.84
C GLU A 93 -71.49 -11.80 4.50
N ILE A 94 -71.33 -12.21 3.25
CA ILE A 94 -71.65 -13.58 2.84
C ILE A 94 -70.68 -14.60 3.45
N LEU A 95 -69.38 -14.28 3.54
CA LEU A 95 -68.40 -15.15 4.18
C LEU A 95 -68.68 -15.31 5.67
N GLN A 96 -69.09 -14.23 6.34
CA GLN A 96 -69.51 -14.28 7.73
C GLN A 96 -70.78 -15.12 7.91
N ALA A 97 -71.78 -14.94 7.05
CA ALA A 97 -73.04 -15.68 7.09
C ALA A 97 -72.82 -17.19 6.85
N LEU A 98 -71.93 -17.54 5.92
CA LEU A 98 -71.55 -18.91 5.62
C LEU A 98 -70.52 -19.51 6.59
N LYS A 99 -69.96 -18.70 7.52
CA LYS A 99 -68.90 -19.10 8.47
C LYS A 99 -67.60 -19.55 7.79
N ILE A 100 -67.25 -18.91 6.69
CA ILE A 100 -66.07 -19.20 5.88
C ILE A 100 -64.98 -18.17 6.18
N LYS A 101 -63.78 -18.64 6.49
CA LYS A 101 -62.66 -17.79 6.92
C LYS A 101 -61.85 -17.18 5.77
N PHE A 102 -61.86 -17.82 4.61
CA PHE A 102 -61.05 -17.39 3.46
C PHE A 102 -61.76 -17.73 2.14
N ALA A 103 -61.73 -16.77 1.21
CA ALA A 103 -62.44 -16.80 -0.06
C ALA A 103 -61.49 -16.83 -1.28
N GLY A 104 -60.32 -17.42 -1.10
CA GLY A 104 -59.31 -17.57 -2.15
C GLY A 104 -58.98 -19.01 -2.45
N VAL A 105 -58.30 -19.20 -3.58
CA VAL A 105 -57.71 -20.46 -4.04
C VAL A 105 -56.27 -20.20 -4.45
N THR A 106 -55.40 -21.19 -4.28
CA THR A 106 -54.00 -21.11 -4.72
C THR A 106 -53.83 -22.10 -5.86
N GLN A 107 -53.24 -21.65 -6.97
CA GLN A 107 -52.90 -22.52 -8.09
C GLN A 107 -51.42 -22.92 -7.99
N SER A 108 -51.12 -24.19 -8.20
CA SER A 108 -49.76 -24.71 -8.31
C SER A 108 -49.34 -24.87 -9.76
N THR A 109 -48.03 -24.85 -10.02
CA THR A 109 -47.45 -25.03 -11.35
C THR A 109 -47.90 -26.31 -12.08
N ALA A 110 -48.19 -27.39 -11.33
CA ALA A 110 -48.68 -28.65 -11.87
C ALA A 110 -50.08 -28.55 -12.52
N GLU A 111 -50.79 -27.44 -12.29
CA GLU A 111 -52.17 -27.24 -12.75
C GLU A 111 -52.26 -26.28 -13.96
N TYR A 112 -51.12 -25.83 -14.51
CA TYR A 112 -51.06 -24.91 -15.65
C TYR A 112 -51.04 -25.59 -17.04
N ASP A 113 -51.28 -26.89 -17.14
CA ASP A 113 -51.19 -27.63 -18.42
C ASP A 113 -52.54 -27.64 -19.16
N ASP A 114 -52.61 -26.92 -20.29
CA ASP A 114 -53.72 -26.96 -21.26
C ASP A 114 -53.32 -27.58 -22.61
N GLY A 115 -52.17 -28.25 -22.69
CA GLY A 115 -51.64 -28.83 -23.93
C GLY A 115 -51.16 -27.79 -24.96
N LYS A 116 -50.96 -26.53 -24.57
CA LYS A 116 -50.38 -25.48 -25.42
C LYS A 116 -48.87 -25.29 -25.12
N ASP A 117 -48.12 -24.83 -26.12
CA ASP A 117 -46.65 -24.75 -26.09
C ASP A 117 -46.03 -23.70 -25.14
N ASN A 118 -46.85 -22.94 -24.40
CA ASN A 118 -46.39 -21.86 -23.51
C ASN A 118 -46.48 -22.21 -22.01
N LEU A 119 -46.63 -23.50 -21.65
CA LEU A 119 -46.62 -23.96 -20.26
C LEU A 119 -45.36 -23.51 -19.49
N LEU A 120 -44.20 -23.70 -20.10
CA LEU A 120 -42.89 -23.45 -19.48
C LEU A 120 -42.65 -21.98 -19.14
N GLU A 121 -42.96 -21.09 -20.08
CA GLU A 121 -42.86 -19.63 -19.92
C GLU A 121 -43.79 -19.14 -18.82
N ARG A 122 -45.02 -19.66 -18.75
CA ARG A 122 -45.93 -19.30 -17.65
C ARG A 122 -45.45 -19.78 -16.30
N ALA A 123 -44.99 -21.03 -16.20
CA ALA A 123 -44.55 -21.61 -14.94
C ALA A 123 -43.32 -20.89 -14.39
N TYR A 124 -42.44 -20.42 -15.28
CA TYR A 124 -41.28 -19.61 -14.93
C TYR A 124 -41.67 -18.23 -14.39
N ILE A 125 -42.60 -17.53 -15.05
CA ILE A 125 -42.99 -16.16 -14.65
C ILE A 125 -43.98 -16.14 -13.46
N TRP A 126 -44.96 -17.06 -13.42
CA TRP A 126 -46.18 -16.95 -12.60
C TRP A 126 -46.31 -18.08 -11.57
N ASN A 127 -45.19 -18.42 -10.93
CA ASN A 127 -44.95 -19.69 -10.25
C ASN A 127 -46.00 -20.08 -9.18
N SER A 128 -46.52 -19.12 -8.40
CA SER A 128 -47.51 -19.40 -7.36
C SER A 128 -48.49 -18.26 -7.13
N VAL A 129 -49.38 -18.03 -8.10
CA VAL A 129 -50.38 -16.98 -7.99
C VAL A 129 -51.61 -17.50 -7.24
N ALA A 130 -52.07 -16.77 -6.23
CA ALA A 130 -53.37 -17.01 -5.62
C ALA A 130 -54.46 -16.19 -6.30
N PHE A 131 -55.70 -16.63 -6.19
CA PHE A 131 -56.86 -16.00 -6.81
C PHE A 131 -57.97 -15.82 -5.78
N MET A 132 -58.76 -14.76 -5.94
CA MET A 132 -59.96 -14.51 -5.14
C MET A 132 -61.10 -14.01 -6.02
N VAL A 133 -62.32 -14.10 -5.49
CA VAL A 133 -63.44 -13.32 -6.02
C VAL A 133 -63.19 -11.83 -5.71
N ASN A 134 -63.42 -10.92 -6.66
CA ASN A 134 -63.22 -9.49 -6.46
C ASN A 134 -64.08 -8.95 -5.29
N ASP A 135 -63.62 -7.88 -4.65
CA ASP A 135 -64.29 -7.35 -3.45
C ASP A 135 -65.61 -6.63 -3.77
N ASP A 136 -65.80 -6.17 -5.01
CA ASP A 136 -67.03 -5.52 -5.47
C ASP A 136 -68.17 -6.49 -5.80
N ALA A 137 -67.95 -7.80 -5.67
CA ALA A 137 -68.96 -8.82 -5.92
C ALA A 137 -70.13 -8.74 -4.91
N ILE A 138 -71.36 -8.70 -5.43
CA ILE A 138 -72.58 -8.65 -4.62
C ILE A 138 -73.37 -9.95 -4.78
N PHE A 139 -73.52 -10.68 -3.69
CA PHE A 139 -74.22 -11.96 -3.61
C PHE A 139 -75.70 -11.71 -3.38
N VAL A 140 -76.55 -12.18 -4.30
CA VAL A 140 -77.99 -11.92 -4.30
C VAL A 140 -78.73 -13.22 -4.04
N VAL A 141 -79.62 -13.19 -3.04
CA VAL A 141 -80.64 -14.22 -2.78
C VAL A 141 -82.00 -13.55 -3.00
N ASP A 142 -82.74 -13.99 -4.02
CA ASP A 142 -84.08 -13.43 -4.29
C ASP A 142 -85.16 -13.99 -3.35
N GLU A 143 -86.38 -13.46 -3.44
CA GLU A 143 -87.52 -13.87 -2.60
C GLU A 143 -87.90 -15.35 -2.76
N ASP A 144 -87.58 -15.95 -3.91
CA ASP A 144 -87.79 -17.37 -4.23
C ASP A 144 -86.60 -18.25 -3.78
N GLY A 145 -85.54 -17.63 -3.23
CA GLY A 145 -84.33 -18.29 -2.77
C GLY A 145 -83.38 -18.72 -3.89
N ASN A 146 -83.52 -18.18 -5.10
CA ASN A 146 -82.55 -18.31 -6.19
C ASN A 146 -81.32 -17.44 -5.92
N ARG A 147 -80.18 -17.82 -6.50
CA ARG A 147 -78.87 -17.23 -6.20
C ARG A 147 -78.15 -16.76 -7.45
N SER A 148 -77.60 -15.56 -7.35
CA SER A 148 -76.72 -14.98 -8.37
C SER A 148 -75.67 -14.07 -7.72
N ILE A 149 -74.62 -13.75 -8.44
CA ILE A 149 -73.59 -12.80 -7.99
C ILE A 149 -73.46 -11.72 -9.05
N GLU A 150 -73.76 -10.48 -8.68
CA GLU A 150 -73.56 -9.30 -9.53
C GLU A 150 -72.11 -8.79 -9.39
N SER A 151 -71.61 -8.13 -10.44
CA SER A 151 -70.24 -7.58 -10.48
C SER A 151 -69.15 -8.62 -10.16
N PHE A 152 -69.36 -9.87 -10.58
CA PHE A 152 -68.46 -10.98 -10.33
C PHE A 152 -67.27 -10.98 -11.29
N ALA A 153 -66.07 -11.08 -10.72
CA ALA A 153 -64.81 -11.37 -11.40
C ALA A 153 -63.92 -12.23 -10.49
N ILE A 154 -63.03 -13.00 -11.11
CA ILE A 154 -61.91 -13.65 -10.42
C ILE A 154 -60.68 -12.79 -10.69
N VAL A 155 -59.94 -12.46 -9.64
CA VAL A 155 -58.77 -11.58 -9.69
C VAL A 155 -57.59 -12.20 -8.93
N PRO A 156 -56.34 -11.82 -9.25
CA PRO A 156 -55.16 -12.23 -8.49
C PRO A 156 -55.25 -11.84 -7.01
N TYR A 157 -54.54 -12.55 -6.16
CA TYR A 157 -54.52 -12.36 -4.71
C TYR A 157 -53.13 -12.63 -4.15
N SER A 158 -52.74 -11.90 -3.10
CA SER A 158 -51.56 -12.18 -2.28
C SER A 158 -51.99 -12.29 -0.80
N ASN A 159 -51.48 -13.30 -0.09
CA ASN A 159 -51.94 -13.71 1.25
C ASN A 159 -51.47 -12.77 2.39
N ASN A 160 -51.39 -11.45 2.17
CA ASN A 160 -50.71 -10.50 3.06
C ASN A 160 -49.21 -10.83 3.27
N GLU A 161 -48.57 -11.51 2.33
CA GLU A 161 -47.11 -11.68 2.37
C GLU A 161 -46.45 -10.29 2.20
N PRO A 162 -45.50 -9.91 3.07
CA PRO A 162 -44.75 -8.66 2.94
C PRO A 162 -44.10 -8.58 1.55
N GLY A 163 -44.23 -7.44 0.86
CA GLY A 163 -43.59 -7.22 -0.45
C GLY A 163 -44.47 -7.46 -1.69
N LEU A 164 -45.58 -8.21 -1.59
CA LEU A 164 -46.47 -8.52 -2.73
C LEU A 164 -47.71 -7.60 -2.82
N ARG A 165 -47.52 -6.31 -2.52
CA ARG A 165 -48.56 -5.28 -2.66
C ARG A 165 -47.98 -4.01 -3.26
N ASP A 166 -48.72 -3.40 -4.19
CA ASP A 166 -48.35 -2.12 -4.78
C ASP A 166 -48.46 -0.95 -3.80
N GLU A 167 -48.04 0.23 -4.24
CA GLU A 167 -48.10 1.49 -3.49
C GLU A 167 -49.52 1.85 -2.99
N ASN A 168 -50.58 1.26 -3.56
CA ASN A 168 -51.97 1.45 -3.18
C ASN A 168 -52.53 0.28 -2.35
N GLY A 169 -51.67 -0.67 -1.95
CA GLY A 169 -52.05 -1.85 -1.22
C GLY A 169 -52.77 -2.91 -2.05
N LYS A 170 -52.80 -2.81 -3.38
CA LYS A 170 -53.38 -3.84 -4.26
C LYS A 170 -52.42 -5.01 -4.44
N PRO A 171 -52.91 -6.25 -4.56
CA PRO A 171 -52.04 -7.39 -4.83
C PRO A 171 -51.23 -7.22 -6.12
N MET A 172 -49.97 -7.62 -6.08
CA MET A 172 -49.08 -7.73 -7.23
C MET A 172 -48.41 -9.12 -7.24
N GLU A 173 -47.67 -9.42 -8.30
CA GLU A 173 -46.78 -10.58 -8.38
C GLU A 173 -45.31 -10.10 -8.41
N ASN A 174 -44.35 -10.96 -8.13
CA ASN A 174 -42.94 -10.69 -8.40
C ASN A 174 -42.24 -11.86 -9.12
N PHE A 175 -41.03 -11.59 -9.61
CA PHE A 175 -40.11 -12.59 -10.14
C PHE A 175 -38.76 -12.44 -9.43
N ASP A 176 -38.38 -13.44 -8.63
CA ASP A 176 -37.22 -13.40 -7.73
C ASP A 176 -36.51 -14.76 -7.57
N PHE A 177 -36.87 -15.78 -8.36
CA PHE A 177 -36.43 -17.18 -8.17
C PHE A 177 -36.77 -17.78 -6.79
N GLU A 178 -37.61 -17.14 -5.99
CA GLU A 178 -38.19 -17.70 -4.77
C GLU A 178 -39.63 -18.22 -5.06
N GLY A 179 -40.17 -19.05 -4.18
CA GLY A 179 -41.50 -19.64 -4.38
C GLY A 179 -41.81 -20.80 -3.44
N GLY A 180 -42.93 -21.51 -3.70
CA GLY A 180 -43.37 -22.65 -2.90
C GLY A 180 -42.42 -23.86 -2.95
N THR A 181 -42.66 -24.86 -2.09
CA THR A 181 -41.74 -26.02 -1.87
C THR A 181 -41.36 -26.78 -3.14
N THR A 182 -42.27 -26.96 -4.10
CA THR A 182 -41.98 -27.64 -5.37
C THR A 182 -41.16 -26.78 -6.33
N SER A 183 -41.35 -25.47 -6.27
CA SER A 183 -40.71 -24.48 -7.12
C SER A 183 -39.26 -24.21 -6.70
N GLN A 184 -38.96 -24.26 -5.40
CA GLN A 184 -37.60 -24.15 -4.88
C GLN A 184 -36.65 -25.23 -5.44
N ILE A 185 -37.15 -26.45 -5.65
CA ILE A 185 -36.37 -27.54 -6.27
C ILE A 185 -36.07 -27.21 -7.75
N ALA A 186 -37.02 -26.61 -8.47
CA ALA A 186 -36.81 -26.20 -9.85
C ALA A 186 -35.82 -25.03 -9.93
N ASN A 187 -36.06 -23.98 -9.14
CA ASN A 187 -35.29 -22.74 -9.14
C ASN A 187 -33.81 -23.01 -8.80
N SER A 188 -33.55 -23.82 -7.77
CA SER A 188 -32.17 -24.24 -7.42
C SER A 188 -31.42 -24.99 -8.54
N MET A 189 -32.11 -25.56 -9.54
CA MET A 189 -31.47 -26.21 -10.70
C MET A 189 -31.20 -25.26 -11.88
N ILE A 190 -31.93 -24.14 -11.99
CA ILE A 190 -31.87 -23.25 -13.16
C ILE A 190 -31.31 -21.86 -12.85
N GLU A 191 -31.38 -21.40 -11.60
CA GLU A 191 -30.96 -20.06 -11.19
C GLU A 191 -29.49 -19.83 -11.54
N TRP A 192 -28.58 -20.67 -11.06
CA TRP A 192 -27.14 -20.56 -11.37
C TRP A 192 -26.80 -20.70 -12.87
N LYS A 193 -27.70 -21.25 -13.69
CA LYS A 193 -27.52 -21.34 -15.16
C LYS A 193 -27.95 -20.06 -15.88
N ILE A 194 -28.89 -19.31 -15.29
CA ILE A 194 -29.46 -18.07 -15.84
C ILE A 194 -28.73 -16.86 -15.28
N ASP A 195 -28.33 -16.93 -14.02
CA ASP A 195 -27.64 -15.89 -13.26
C ASP A 195 -26.43 -16.48 -12.51
N PRO A 196 -25.36 -16.85 -13.23
CA PRO A 196 -24.19 -17.49 -12.62
C PRO A 196 -23.42 -16.58 -11.66
N SER A 197 -23.55 -15.25 -11.81
CA SER A 197 -22.88 -14.24 -10.99
C SER A 197 -23.77 -13.63 -9.89
N GLY A 198 -25.07 -13.94 -9.88
CA GLY A 198 -25.99 -13.43 -8.87
C GLY A 198 -26.31 -11.93 -9.00
N ILE A 199 -26.30 -11.38 -10.21
CA ILE A 199 -26.60 -9.95 -10.48
C ILE A 199 -28.10 -9.66 -10.60
N GLY A 200 -28.92 -10.71 -10.59
CA GLY A 200 -30.36 -10.63 -10.73
C GLY A 200 -31.07 -10.05 -9.52
N ARG A 201 -32.08 -9.21 -9.76
CA ARG A 201 -32.83 -8.49 -8.72
C ARG A 201 -34.33 -8.72 -8.87
N THR A 202 -35.04 -8.72 -7.75
CA THR A 202 -36.50 -8.98 -7.71
C THR A 202 -37.24 -8.02 -8.62
N VAL A 203 -38.10 -8.57 -9.50
CA VAL A 203 -38.93 -7.79 -10.43
C VAL A 203 -40.37 -7.79 -9.98
N ASN A 204 -40.91 -6.65 -9.57
CA ASN A 204 -42.31 -6.47 -9.25
C ASN A 204 -43.16 -6.37 -10.52
N ILE A 205 -44.27 -7.12 -10.57
CA ILE A 205 -45.20 -7.20 -11.69
C ILE A 205 -46.59 -6.71 -11.21
N LYS A 206 -46.92 -5.48 -11.58
CA LYS A 206 -48.15 -4.79 -11.13
C LYS A 206 -49.31 -5.04 -12.10
N PHE A 207 -50.50 -5.30 -11.58
CA PHE A 207 -51.72 -5.44 -12.38
C PHE A 207 -52.47 -4.09 -12.55
N ASP A 208 -53.15 -3.94 -13.69
CA ASP A 208 -54.07 -2.84 -13.95
C ASP A 208 -55.43 -3.09 -13.30
N TRP A 209 -55.51 -2.75 -12.01
CA TRP A 209 -56.71 -2.96 -11.17
C TRP A 209 -57.91 -2.09 -11.55
N ASP A 210 -57.71 -1.01 -12.31
CA ASP A 210 -58.79 -0.05 -12.65
C ASP A 210 -59.71 -0.57 -13.75
N ASN A 211 -59.31 -1.63 -14.47
CA ASN A 211 -59.99 -2.12 -15.67
C ASN A 211 -60.50 -3.56 -15.55
N VAL A 212 -60.88 -4.03 -14.35
CA VAL A 212 -61.41 -5.40 -14.15
C VAL A 212 -62.78 -5.58 -14.84
N ASN A 213 -62.87 -6.52 -15.78
CA ASN A 213 -64.16 -6.90 -16.38
C ASN A 213 -64.97 -7.77 -15.42
N THR A 214 -66.17 -7.33 -15.10
CA THR A 214 -67.11 -8.08 -14.25
C THR A 214 -68.30 -8.61 -15.05
N LYS A 215 -68.91 -9.69 -14.58
CA LYS A 215 -70.13 -10.30 -15.13
C LYS A 215 -71.15 -10.58 -14.02
N THR A 216 -72.40 -10.80 -14.38
CA THR A 216 -73.34 -11.46 -13.44
C THR A 216 -73.16 -12.97 -13.56
N LEU A 217 -72.84 -13.65 -12.47
CA LEU A 217 -72.75 -15.11 -12.40
C LEU A 217 -74.06 -15.67 -11.85
N SER A 218 -74.86 -16.30 -12.72
CA SER A 218 -76.07 -17.01 -12.28
C SER A 218 -75.75 -18.41 -11.78
N TYR A 219 -76.69 -19.03 -11.05
CA TYR A 219 -76.58 -20.46 -10.68
C TYR A 219 -76.38 -21.37 -11.91
N GLN A 220 -77.03 -21.05 -13.04
CA GLN A 220 -76.89 -21.84 -14.27
C GLN A 220 -75.47 -21.70 -14.85
N ASP A 221 -74.90 -20.49 -14.85
CA ASP A 221 -73.52 -20.27 -15.30
C ASP A 221 -72.53 -21.04 -14.43
N TYR A 222 -72.72 -21.02 -13.11
CA TYR A 222 -71.91 -21.79 -12.17
C TYR A 222 -72.00 -23.31 -12.42
N GLN A 223 -73.20 -23.84 -12.67
CA GLN A 223 -73.36 -25.27 -13.01
C GLN A 223 -72.71 -25.66 -14.33
N ASN A 224 -72.75 -24.76 -15.33
CA ASN A 224 -72.05 -24.95 -16.60
C ASN A 224 -70.52 -25.00 -16.38
N GLU A 225 -69.96 -24.12 -15.54
CA GLU A 225 -68.54 -24.14 -15.18
C GLU A 225 -68.18 -25.43 -14.40
N LYS A 226 -69.04 -25.89 -13.48
CA LYS A 226 -68.84 -27.12 -12.69
C LYS A 226 -68.85 -28.41 -13.52
N THR A 227 -69.58 -28.43 -14.62
CA THR A 227 -69.70 -29.59 -15.53
C THR A 227 -68.74 -29.52 -16.73
N SER A 228 -68.11 -28.38 -16.96
CA SER A 228 -67.06 -28.23 -17.97
C SER A 228 -65.87 -29.13 -17.65
N SER A 229 -65.36 -29.85 -18.66
CA SER A 229 -64.28 -30.82 -18.51
C SER A 229 -63.11 -30.20 -17.73
N ASN A 230 -62.65 -30.89 -16.70
CA ASN A 230 -61.45 -30.51 -15.98
C ASN A 230 -60.26 -30.50 -16.96
N PHE A 231 -59.60 -29.36 -17.11
CA PHE A 231 -58.23 -29.31 -17.66
C PHE A 231 -57.26 -30.15 -16.81
N LEU A 232 -57.65 -30.51 -15.59
CA LEU A 232 -57.02 -31.51 -14.73
C LEU A 232 -57.25 -32.94 -15.28
N THR A 233 -56.66 -33.28 -16.42
CA THR A 233 -56.50 -34.70 -16.78
C THR A 233 -55.30 -35.28 -16.05
N ASN A 234 -55.58 -36.32 -15.26
CA ASN A 234 -54.64 -37.29 -14.68
C ASN A 234 -53.63 -37.83 -15.71
N LYS A 235 -52.57 -37.06 -15.99
CA LYS A 235 -51.35 -37.54 -16.65
C LYS A 235 -50.06 -37.09 -15.95
N TRP A 236 -50.19 -36.61 -14.71
CA TRP A 236 -49.04 -36.37 -13.84
C TRP A 236 -49.17 -37.25 -12.62
N ASN A 237 -48.52 -38.43 -12.68
CA ASN A 237 -48.26 -39.20 -11.47
C ASN A 237 -47.45 -38.29 -10.54
N GLN A 238 -47.95 -38.04 -9.34
CA GLN A 238 -47.21 -37.35 -8.27
C GLN A 238 -45.92 -38.10 -7.85
N ALA A 239 -45.64 -39.27 -8.44
CA ALA A 239 -44.39 -40.01 -8.33
C ALA A 239 -43.36 -39.71 -9.45
N SER A 240 -43.67 -38.80 -10.39
CA SER A 240 -42.79 -38.40 -11.50
C SER A 240 -42.55 -36.89 -11.57
N VAL A 241 -42.79 -36.13 -10.49
CA VAL A 241 -42.20 -34.79 -10.34
C VAL A 241 -40.72 -34.93 -9.96
N GLY A 242 -39.99 -35.75 -10.70
CA GLY A 242 -38.68 -35.30 -11.13
C GLY A 242 -39.00 -34.25 -12.17
N LEU A 243 -38.79 -32.96 -11.83
CA LEU A 243 -38.60 -31.93 -12.83
C LEU A 243 -37.57 -32.47 -13.82
N ASP A 244 -38.05 -33.03 -14.92
CA ASP A 244 -37.19 -33.74 -15.85
C ASP A 244 -36.11 -32.77 -16.30
N SER A 245 -34.84 -33.22 -16.27
CA SER A 245 -33.71 -32.46 -16.81
C SER A 245 -34.03 -31.87 -18.19
N VAL A 246 -34.90 -32.52 -18.96
CA VAL A 246 -35.38 -32.09 -20.27
C VAL A 246 -36.18 -30.78 -20.23
N LEU A 247 -37.07 -30.56 -19.26
CA LEU A 247 -37.90 -29.34 -19.20
C LEU A 247 -37.09 -28.13 -18.74
N THR A 248 -36.25 -28.31 -17.73
CA THR A 248 -35.34 -27.25 -17.25
C THR A 248 -34.27 -26.92 -18.30
N ASN A 249 -33.74 -27.92 -19.02
CA ASN A 249 -32.80 -27.67 -20.12
C ASN A 249 -33.47 -26.98 -21.33
N ASN A 250 -34.73 -27.28 -21.64
CA ASN A 250 -35.47 -26.58 -22.70
C ASN A 250 -35.70 -25.09 -22.39
N LEU A 251 -35.90 -24.74 -21.10
CA LEU A 251 -36.03 -23.34 -20.66
C LEU A 251 -34.73 -22.58 -20.90
N VAL A 252 -33.63 -23.14 -20.37
CA VAL A 252 -32.29 -22.56 -20.48
C VAL A 252 -31.88 -22.43 -21.95
N GLN A 253 -32.15 -23.44 -22.78
CA GLN A 253 -31.88 -23.38 -24.22
C GLN A 253 -32.65 -22.22 -24.90
N LYS A 254 -33.94 -22.01 -24.58
CA LYS A 254 -34.69 -20.89 -25.17
C LYS A 254 -34.16 -19.52 -24.76
N LEU A 255 -33.75 -19.35 -23.49
CA LEU A 255 -33.11 -18.13 -23.01
C LEU A 255 -31.75 -17.91 -23.68
N TRP A 256 -30.99 -18.99 -23.87
CA TRP A 256 -29.72 -18.99 -24.57
C TRP A 256 -29.88 -18.60 -26.04
N ASP A 257 -30.83 -19.21 -26.76
CA ASP A 257 -31.09 -18.94 -28.17
C ASP A 257 -31.53 -17.49 -28.41
N ASN A 258 -32.25 -16.90 -27.45
CA ASN A 258 -32.62 -15.49 -27.48
C ASN A 258 -31.46 -14.54 -27.12
N GLY A 259 -30.38 -15.06 -26.52
CA GLY A 259 -29.16 -14.31 -26.22
C GLY A 259 -29.13 -13.65 -24.84
N ILE A 260 -30.22 -13.69 -24.06
CA ILE A 260 -30.35 -13.00 -22.76
C ILE A 260 -29.30 -13.48 -21.76
N ILE A 261 -29.06 -14.80 -21.70
CA ILE A 261 -28.11 -15.43 -20.76
C ILE A 261 -26.73 -15.71 -21.40
N ARG A 262 -26.43 -15.11 -22.56
CA ARG A 262 -25.11 -15.21 -23.20
C ARG A 262 -24.16 -14.15 -22.61
N PHE A 263 -23.53 -14.48 -21.50
CA PHE A 263 -22.52 -13.63 -20.86
C PHE A 263 -21.15 -13.88 -21.52
N LEU A 264 -21.00 -13.37 -22.73
CA LEU A 264 -19.78 -13.47 -23.53
C LEU A 264 -19.32 -12.08 -23.98
N ASP A 265 -18.01 -11.85 -23.97
CA ASP A 265 -17.42 -10.65 -24.57
C ASP A 265 -17.32 -10.77 -26.10
N GLU A 266 -16.72 -9.77 -26.75
CA GLU A 266 -16.55 -9.74 -28.21
C GLU A 266 -15.63 -10.86 -28.74
N ASP A 267 -14.71 -11.35 -27.89
CA ASP A 267 -13.75 -12.41 -28.22
C ASP A 267 -14.32 -13.81 -27.96
N GLY A 268 -15.42 -13.93 -27.22
CA GLY A 268 -16.06 -15.19 -26.84
C GLY A 268 -15.59 -15.75 -25.49
N ARG A 269 -14.97 -14.93 -24.63
CA ARG A 269 -14.67 -15.25 -23.22
C ARG A 269 -15.91 -15.08 -22.36
N ILE A 270 -16.01 -15.86 -21.29
CA ILE A 270 -17.14 -15.80 -20.37
C ILE A 270 -17.01 -14.59 -19.45
N ILE A 271 -18.07 -13.80 -19.32
CA ILE A 271 -18.14 -12.64 -18.42
C ILE A 271 -18.69 -13.06 -17.05
N PHE A 272 -17.96 -12.71 -16.00
CA PHE A 272 -18.33 -12.84 -14.60
C PHE A 272 -18.42 -11.46 -13.95
N TYR A 273 -19.40 -11.32 -13.06
CA TYR A 273 -19.60 -10.11 -12.26
C TYR A 273 -19.35 -10.41 -10.78
N GLY A 274 -18.76 -9.44 -10.08
CA GLY A 274 -18.58 -9.40 -8.63
C GLY A 274 -19.86 -9.00 -7.89
N THR A 275 -19.72 -8.56 -6.63
CA THR A 275 -20.84 -8.21 -5.76
C THR A 275 -20.60 -6.89 -5.05
N CYS A 276 -21.66 -6.13 -4.73
CA CYS A 276 -21.57 -4.84 -4.05
C CYS A 276 -21.95 -4.87 -2.55
N ASP A 277 -22.29 -6.04 -1.98
CA ASP A 277 -22.99 -6.14 -0.67
C ASP A 277 -22.14 -6.71 0.48
N TYR A 278 -20.84 -6.93 0.29
CA TYR A 278 -19.94 -7.35 1.37
C TYR A 278 -19.42 -6.13 2.13
N GLU A 279 -20.31 -5.51 2.93
CA GLU A 279 -19.93 -4.50 3.91
C GLU A 279 -19.13 -5.16 5.06
N ASN A 280 -17.86 -5.44 4.80
CA ASN A 280 -16.71 -5.48 5.72
C ASN A 280 -15.56 -6.21 5.00
N SER A 281 -14.49 -5.47 4.68
CA SER A 281 -13.15 -5.95 4.30
C SER A 281 -13.04 -6.81 3.03
N SER A 282 -12.49 -6.23 1.96
CA SER A 282 -11.88 -6.89 0.78
C SER A 282 -12.72 -8.04 0.17
N SER A 283 -13.45 -7.80 -0.92
CA SER A 283 -14.11 -8.87 -1.65
C SER A 283 -13.06 -9.78 -2.31
N LYS A 284 -12.61 -10.82 -1.61
CA LYS A 284 -11.61 -11.76 -2.16
C LYS A 284 -12.28 -12.77 -3.09
N PHE A 285 -12.13 -12.58 -4.41
CA PHE A 285 -12.60 -13.51 -5.43
C PHE A 285 -11.41 -14.30 -6.03
N TYR A 286 -11.32 -15.59 -5.65
CA TYR A 286 -10.34 -16.52 -6.22
C TYR A 286 -11.00 -17.41 -7.28
N LEU A 287 -10.69 -17.21 -8.57
CA LEU A 287 -11.14 -18.12 -9.64
C LEU A 287 -10.68 -19.57 -9.41
N MET A 288 -9.51 -19.78 -8.78
CA MET A 288 -8.95 -21.11 -8.49
C MET A 288 -9.72 -21.92 -7.42
N ASN A 289 -10.31 -21.28 -6.42
CA ASN A 289 -10.98 -21.98 -5.30
C ASN A 289 -12.48 -22.18 -5.53
N ASN A 290 -13.09 -21.47 -6.47
CA ASN A 290 -14.51 -21.65 -6.81
C ASN A 290 -14.69 -22.69 -7.93
N THR A 291 -14.14 -23.89 -7.69
CA THR A 291 -13.99 -25.01 -8.65
C THR A 291 -15.28 -25.42 -9.35
N TYR A 292 -16.45 -25.03 -8.83
CA TYR A 292 -17.75 -25.36 -9.41
C TYR A 292 -18.09 -24.49 -10.63
N ILE A 293 -17.93 -23.17 -10.56
CA ILE A 293 -18.36 -22.26 -11.64
C ILE A 293 -17.38 -22.34 -12.83
N TYR A 294 -16.08 -22.32 -12.55
CA TYR A 294 -15.03 -22.36 -13.58
C TYR A 294 -15.02 -23.65 -14.43
N ILE A 295 -15.48 -24.78 -13.87
CA ILE A 295 -15.54 -26.07 -14.59
C ILE A 295 -16.91 -26.32 -15.22
N GLN A 296 -18.01 -25.97 -14.53
CA GLN A 296 -19.35 -26.31 -14.99
C GLN A 296 -19.90 -25.32 -16.00
N LEU A 297 -19.54 -24.03 -15.92
CA LEU A 297 -20.12 -23.01 -16.78
C LEU A 297 -19.61 -23.08 -18.24
N PRO A 298 -18.30 -23.26 -18.52
CA PRO A 298 -17.83 -23.48 -19.89
C PRO A 298 -18.46 -24.73 -20.51
N LYS A 299 -18.64 -25.78 -19.70
CA LYS A 299 -19.33 -27.00 -20.14
C LYS A 299 -20.80 -26.74 -20.45
N LEU A 300 -21.51 -26.00 -19.61
CA LEU A 300 -22.89 -25.61 -19.85
C LEU A 300 -23.02 -24.83 -21.16
N TYR A 301 -22.16 -23.83 -21.38
CA TYR A 301 -22.20 -23.01 -22.59
C TYR A 301 -21.89 -23.82 -23.84
N ALA A 302 -20.92 -24.75 -23.76
CA ALA A 302 -20.64 -25.70 -24.83
C ALA A 302 -21.85 -26.62 -25.11
N ASP A 303 -22.50 -27.15 -24.08
CA ASP A 303 -23.70 -28.00 -24.21
C ASP A 303 -24.90 -27.22 -24.82
N LEU A 304 -24.96 -25.89 -24.61
CA LEU A 304 -25.94 -24.98 -25.21
C LEU A 304 -25.57 -24.56 -26.65
N GLY A 305 -24.41 -25.00 -27.16
CA GLY A 305 -23.97 -24.77 -28.54
C GLY A 305 -22.97 -23.63 -28.74
N ALA A 306 -22.31 -23.14 -27.68
CA ALA A 306 -21.22 -22.16 -27.81
C ALA A 306 -19.97 -22.82 -28.40
N SER A 307 -19.81 -22.77 -29.73
CA SER A 307 -18.61 -23.28 -30.43
C SER A 307 -17.42 -22.31 -30.40
N GLU A 308 -17.61 -21.08 -29.91
CA GLU A 308 -16.67 -19.96 -30.02
C GLU A 308 -15.99 -19.61 -28.68
N LEU A 309 -16.19 -20.42 -27.63
CA LEU A 309 -15.61 -20.15 -26.31
C LEU A 309 -14.09 -20.06 -26.40
N LYS A 310 -13.55 -18.93 -25.95
CA LYS A 310 -12.12 -18.76 -25.73
C LYS A 310 -11.74 -19.24 -24.34
N SER A 311 -10.50 -19.71 -24.22
CA SER A 311 -9.87 -19.88 -22.91
C SER A 311 -9.67 -18.50 -22.28
N GLY A 312 -9.77 -18.41 -20.96
CA GLY A 312 -9.78 -17.14 -20.23
C GLY A 312 -11.19 -16.62 -19.95
N VAL A 313 -11.28 -15.55 -19.18
CA VAL A 313 -12.50 -14.97 -18.64
C VAL A 313 -12.44 -13.45 -18.65
N VAL A 314 -13.61 -12.83 -18.59
CA VAL A 314 -13.72 -11.41 -18.25
C VAL A 314 -14.33 -11.29 -16.87
N PHE A 315 -13.67 -10.62 -15.95
CA PHE A 315 -14.16 -10.38 -14.60
C PHE A 315 -14.39 -8.89 -14.39
N ILE A 316 -15.60 -8.53 -13.96
CA ILE A 316 -16.00 -7.16 -13.63
C ILE A 316 -16.31 -7.16 -12.14
N SER A 317 -15.48 -6.53 -11.33
CA SER A 317 -15.67 -6.48 -9.88
C SER A 317 -16.75 -5.47 -9.50
N GLY A 318 -17.09 -5.39 -8.21
CA GLY A 318 -18.11 -4.46 -7.73
C GLY A 318 -17.57 -3.04 -7.58
N ASN A 319 -18.29 -2.19 -6.87
CA ASN A 319 -17.67 -1.01 -6.27
C ASN A 319 -17.15 -1.41 -4.88
N GLY A 320 -16.13 -0.71 -4.40
CA GLY A 320 -15.42 -0.99 -3.14
C GLY A 320 -14.14 -1.79 -3.40
N ASP A 321 -13.33 -1.96 -2.35
CA ASP A 321 -12.02 -2.61 -2.45
C ASP A 321 -12.16 -4.11 -2.75
N ASP A 322 -11.78 -4.52 -3.96
CA ASP A 322 -11.89 -5.87 -4.46
C ASP A 322 -10.52 -6.54 -4.64
N SER A 323 -10.48 -7.87 -4.54
CA SER A 323 -9.26 -8.65 -4.78
C SER A 323 -9.56 -9.79 -5.74
N VAL A 324 -8.96 -9.75 -6.93
CA VAL A 324 -9.26 -10.65 -8.04
C VAL A 324 -7.97 -11.31 -8.54
N ILE A 325 -8.01 -12.63 -8.68
CA ILE A 325 -6.96 -13.38 -9.38
C ILE A 325 -7.57 -14.07 -10.59
N GLY A 326 -6.95 -13.83 -11.73
CA GLY A 326 -7.23 -14.41 -13.03
C GLY A 326 -7.06 -15.93 -13.08
N SER A 327 -7.41 -16.45 -14.24
CA SER A 327 -7.21 -17.83 -14.64
C SER A 327 -5.74 -18.08 -15.00
N ILE A 328 -5.47 -19.08 -15.84
CA ILE A 328 -4.12 -19.37 -16.36
C ILE A 328 -4.03 -19.09 -17.87
N ASN A 329 -5.01 -18.34 -18.39
CA ASN A 329 -5.12 -17.97 -19.80
C ASN A 329 -5.52 -16.50 -19.87
N ASN A 330 -5.39 -15.90 -21.05
CA ASN A 330 -5.65 -14.50 -21.37
C ASN A 330 -7.04 -13.99 -20.88
N ASP A 331 -7.00 -13.26 -19.76
CA ASP A 331 -8.14 -12.73 -19.04
C ASP A 331 -8.31 -11.23 -19.28
N LYS A 332 -9.45 -10.70 -18.83
CA LYS A 332 -9.67 -9.26 -18.71
C LYS A 332 -10.32 -8.97 -17.37
N ILE A 333 -9.70 -8.12 -16.56
CA ILE A 333 -10.18 -7.79 -15.21
C ILE A 333 -10.44 -6.29 -15.12
N ILE A 334 -11.61 -5.91 -14.61
CA ILE A 334 -12.05 -4.53 -14.41
C ILE A 334 -12.41 -4.34 -12.92
N GLY A 335 -11.71 -3.45 -12.23
CA GLY A 335 -11.84 -3.14 -10.79
C GLY A 335 -13.00 -2.19 -10.43
N ASN A 336 -13.42 -1.35 -11.38
CA ASN A 336 -14.40 -0.28 -11.16
C ASN A 336 -13.93 0.82 -10.21
N SER A 337 -14.45 0.89 -8.98
CA SER A 337 -14.15 2.02 -8.10
C SER A 337 -13.81 1.49 -6.72
N GLY A 338 -12.69 1.90 -6.14
CA GLY A 338 -12.23 1.36 -4.87
C GLY A 338 -10.75 1.02 -4.92
N SER A 339 -10.13 0.72 -3.79
CA SER A 339 -8.73 0.29 -3.75
C SER A 339 -8.62 -1.19 -4.08
N ASP A 340 -8.38 -1.51 -5.36
CA ASP A 340 -8.43 -2.87 -5.87
C ASP A 340 -7.06 -3.54 -5.94
N THR A 341 -7.05 -4.87 -5.79
CA THR A 341 -5.89 -5.73 -6.05
C THR A 341 -6.23 -6.72 -7.17
N LEU A 342 -5.66 -6.50 -8.35
CA LEU A 342 -5.91 -7.29 -9.56
C LEU A 342 -4.65 -8.06 -9.95
N ASN A 343 -4.80 -9.36 -10.22
CA ASN A 343 -3.69 -10.23 -10.64
C ASN A 343 -4.11 -11.07 -11.86
N GLY A 344 -3.43 -10.92 -12.99
CA GLY A 344 -3.72 -11.67 -14.24
C GLY A 344 -3.34 -13.14 -14.17
N ASN A 345 -2.26 -13.45 -13.44
CA ASN A 345 -1.67 -14.77 -13.20
C ASN A 345 -0.86 -15.30 -14.39
N ASN A 346 -1.41 -16.12 -15.29
CA ASN A 346 -0.69 -16.51 -16.50
C ASN A 346 -1.59 -16.21 -17.70
N GLY A 347 -0.96 -15.87 -18.83
CA GLY A 347 -1.65 -15.51 -20.06
C GLY A 347 -1.33 -14.06 -20.41
N ASP A 348 -1.71 -13.64 -21.62
CA ASP A 348 -1.64 -12.22 -21.98
C ASP A 348 -2.94 -11.55 -21.50
N ASP A 349 -2.87 -10.89 -20.36
CA ASP A 349 -4.00 -10.40 -19.59
C ASP A 349 -4.22 -8.88 -19.79
N VAL A 350 -5.46 -8.43 -19.56
CA VAL A 350 -5.80 -7.00 -19.57
C VAL A 350 -6.35 -6.60 -18.21
N LEU A 351 -5.61 -5.79 -17.45
CA LEU A 351 -6.01 -5.33 -16.12
C LEU A 351 -6.38 -3.85 -16.17
N ILE A 352 -7.52 -3.50 -15.59
CA ILE A 352 -8.04 -2.13 -15.55
C ILE A 352 -8.52 -1.88 -14.12
N ALA A 353 -7.87 -0.96 -13.39
CA ALA A 353 -8.29 -0.59 -12.03
C ALA A 353 -9.68 0.07 -12.05
N GLY A 354 -9.83 1.11 -12.89
CA GLY A 354 -11.09 1.85 -13.00
C GLY A 354 -12.24 1.10 -13.68
N SER A 355 -13.35 1.79 -13.91
CA SER A 355 -14.50 1.27 -14.70
C SER A 355 -14.17 1.02 -16.17
N ASN A 356 -13.10 1.65 -16.65
CA ASN A 356 -12.52 1.49 -17.98
C ASN A 356 -11.10 2.08 -17.98
N LYS A 357 -10.31 1.81 -19.03
CA LYS A 357 -8.91 2.27 -19.14
C LYS A 357 -8.68 3.79 -19.24
N TYR A 358 -9.74 4.59 -19.22
CA TYR A 358 -9.67 6.05 -19.24
C TYR A 358 -10.38 6.65 -18.02
N ASP A 359 -10.61 5.85 -16.98
CA ASP A 359 -11.28 6.30 -15.78
C ASP A 359 -10.38 7.25 -14.99
N THR A 360 -10.76 8.52 -14.94
CA THR A 360 -10.08 9.54 -14.15
C THR A 360 -10.90 9.93 -12.91
N SER A 361 -11.95 9.17 -12.59
CA SER A 361 -12.90 9.48 -11.54
C SER A 361 -12.68 8.68 -10.27
N ASP A 362 -12.13 7.47 -10.40
CA ASP A 362 -11.57 6.77 -9.26
C ASP A 362 -10.20 7.37 -8.93
N THR A 363 -9.97 7.72 -7.66
CA THR A 363 -8.72 8.29 -7.13
C THR A 363 -8.12 7.41 -6.04
N SER A 364 -8.60 6.18 -5.92
CA SER A 364 -8.13 5.18 -4.96
C SER A 364 -6.70 4.74 -5.29
N ILE A 365 -6.08 4.00 -4.37
CA ILE A 365 -4.79 3.36 -4.62
C ILE A 365 -5.05 1.91 -5.02
N ASN A 366 -4.56 1.49 -6.19
CA ASN A 366 -4.75 0.16 -6.75
C ASN A 366 -3.42 -0.59 -6.84
N THR A 367 -3.49 -1.92 -6.85
CA THR A 367 -2.35 -2.80 -7.12
C THR A 367 -2.69 -3.74 -8.25
N LEU A 368 -1.97 -3.64 -9.36
CA LEU A 368 -2.20 -4.43 -10.57
C LEU A 368 -0.94 -5.24 -10.91
N ILE A 369 -1.11 -6.54 -11.06
CA ILE A 369 -0.03 -7.49 -11.28
C ILE A 369 -0.36 -8.29 -12.53
N GLY A 370 0.33 -8.04 -13.65
CA GLY A 370 0.14 -8.76 -14.91
C GLY A 370 0.31 -10.26 -14.70
N GLY A 371 1.52 -10.65 -14.32
CA GLY A 371 1.86 -12.03 -14.00
C GLY A 371 2.82 -12.59 -15.03
N LYS A 372 2.44 -13.65 -15.73
CA LYS A 372 3.26 -14.25 -16.79
C LYS A 372 2.56 -14.12 -18.13
N GLY A 373 3.25 -13.57 -19.12
CA GLY A 373 2.70 -13.27 -20.43
C GLY A 373 2.98 -11.82 -20.80
N SER A 374 2.49 -11.40 -21.96
CA SER A 374 2.58 -9.99 -22.35
C SER A 374 1.30 -9.25 -21.93
N ASP A 375 1.34 -8.54 -20.82
CA ASP A 375 0.17 -7.98 -20.16
C ASP A 375 -0.10 -6.51 -20.52
N GLU A 376 -1.37 -6.10 -20.48
CA GLU A 376 -1.80 -4.70 -20.65
C GLU A 376 -2.43 -4.21 -19.33
N ILE A 377 -1.73 -3.33 -18.63
CA ILE A 377 -2.08 -2.87 -17.28
C ILE A 377 -2.43 -1.37 -17.32
N HIS A 378 -3.63 -1.03 -16.86
CA HIS A 378 -4.14 0.34 -16.78
C HIS A 378 -4.55 0.68 -15.34
N GLY A 379 -3.81 1.57 -14.71
CA GLY A 379 -4.22 2.24 -13.47
C GLY A 379 -5.41 3.19 -13.71
N ALA A 380 -5.92 3.75 -12.62
CA ALA A 380 -7.02 4.69 -12.63
C ALA A 380 -6.48 6.13 -12.50
N ALA A 381 -7.18 7.04 -11.81
CA ALA A 381 -6.45 8.10 -11.13
C ALA A 381 -6.10 7.59 -9.72
N GLY A 382 -4.98 8.01 -9.15
CA GLY A 382 -4.50 7.41 -7.91
C GLY A 382 -2.99 7.42 -7.80
N ALA A 383 -2.47 6.92 -6.69
CA ALA A 383 -1.06 6.55 -6.60
C ALA A 383 -1.01 5.03 -6.70
N ASP A 384 -1.05 4.51 -7.93
CA ASP A 384 -1.23 3.09 -8.20
C ASP A 384 0.11 2.34 -8.24
N ILE A 385 0.06 1.03 -7.99
CA ILE A 385 1.20 0.12 -8.10
C ILE A 385 0.98 -0.81 -9.29
N LEU A 386 1.82 -0.71 -10.31
CA LEU A 386 1.74 -1.50 -11.54
C LEU A 386 2.95 -2.42 -11.65
N VAL A 387 2.71 -3.72 -11.83
CA VAL A 387 3.75 -4.75 -11.91
C VAL A 387 3.52 -5.56 -13.18
N GLY A 388 4.48 -5.54 -14.12
CA GLY A 388 4.42 -6.37 -15.33
C GLY A 388 4.51 -7.88 -15.00
N GLY A 389 5.57 -8.26 -14.27
CA GLY A 389 5.86 -9.67 -13.95
C GLY A 389 5.07 -10.31 -12.80
N TYR A 390 5.62 -11.40 -12.25
CA TYR A 390 4.93 -12.28 -11.29
C TYR A 390 5.63 -12.43 -9.93
N TYR A 391 4.87 -12.89 -8.92
CA TYR A 391 5.35 -13.21 -7.57
C TYR A 391 5.66 -14.71 -7.38
N LEU A 392 6.71 -15.02 -6.61
CA LEU A 392 6.95 -16.35 -6.06
C LEU A 392 6.59 -16.37 -4.56
N PHE A 393 5.70 -17.27 -4.14
CA PHE A 393 5.38 -17.47 -2.73
C PHE A 393 6.62 -17.96 -1.95
N GLY A 394 7.04 -17.22 -0.94
CA GLY A 394 8.06 -17.65 0.05
C GLY A 394 9.18 -16.63 0.26
N ASP A 395 9.68 -16.04 -0.82
CA ASP A 395 10.70 -14.98 -0.83
C ASP A 395 10.19 -13.96 -1.86
N VAL A 396 9.79 -12.76 -1.41
CA VAL A 396 9.10 -11.74 -2.26
C VAL A 396 10.08 -11.13 -3.24
N VAL A 397 10.41 -11.89 -4.30
CA VAL A 397 11.16 -11.42 -5.45
C VAL A 397 10.16 -11.22 -6.58
N LEU A 398 9.94 -9.96 -6.97
CA LEU A 398 9.29 -9.64 -8.23
C LEU A 398 10.20 -10.17 -9.34
N LYS A 399 9.66 -11.07 -10.16
CA LYS A 399 10.42 -11.62 -11.27
C LYS A 399 9.80 -11.18 -12.58
N ASP A 400 10.62 -10.45 -13.33
CA ASP A 400 10.53 -10.37 -14.77
C ASP A 400 10.43 -11.79 -15.34
N ASP A 401 9.41 -12.03 -16.16
CA ASP A 401 9.22 -13.30 -16.86
C ASP A 401 9.88 -13.31 -18.25
N GLY A 402 10.41 -12.15 -18.68
CA GLY A 402 11.10 -11.91 -19.94
C GLY A 402 10.16 -11.65 -21.12
N GLU A 403 8.86 -11.52 -20.89
CA GLU A 403 7.89 -11.08 -21.89
C GLU A 403 7.70 -9.56 -21.82
N SER A 404 7.09 -8.95 -22.85
CA SER A 404 6.94 -7.49 -22.92
C SER A 404 5.58 -7.05 -22.37
N ASP A 405 5.58 -6.30 -21.28
CA ASP A 405 4.38 -5.72 -20.68
C ASP A 405 4.16 -4.26 -21.10
N ARG A 406 2.90 -3.82 -21.06
CA ARG A 406 2.52 -2.42 -21.25
C ARG A 406 1.76 -1.90 -20.05
N MET A 407 2.32 -0.87 -19.40
CA MET A 407 1.76 -0.26 -18.20
C MET A 407 1.41 1.22 -18.44
N GLU A 408 0.20 1.62 -18.08
CA GLU A 408 -0.29 3.00 -18.09
C GLU A 408 -0.88 3.35 -16.72
N GLY A 409 -0.20 4.16 -15.90
CA GLY A 409 -0.59 4.45 -14.52
C GLY A 409 -1.80 5.38 -14.43
N GLY A 410 -1.79 6.48 -15.19
CA GLY A 410 -2.90 7.42 -15.24
C GLY A 410 -2.54 8.76 -14.65
N ASP A 411 -3.46 9.39 -13.91
CA ASP A 411 -3.16 10.63 -13.17
C ASP A 411 -2.79 10.28 -11.72
N GLY A 412 -1.78 10.93 -11.15
CA GLY A 412 -1.31 10.72 -9.79
C GLY A 412 0.09 10.10 -9.75
N SER A 413 0.61 9.86 -8.53
CA SER A 413 2.01 9.44 -8.37
C SER A 413 2.12 7.92 -8.39
N ASP A 414 2.34 7.35 -9.57
CA ASP A 414 2.32 5.91 -9.78
C ASP A 414 3.70 5.25 -9.58
N THR A 415 3.70 4.00 -9.12
CA THR A 415 4.92 3.18 -8.97
C THR A 415 4.89 2.01 -9.96
N TYR A 416 5.88 1.97 -10.85
CA TYR A 416 6.01 0.93 -11.87
C TYR A 416 7.11 -0.08 -11.52
N TYR A 417 6.82 -1.38 -11.62
CA TYR A 417 7.81 -2.46 -11.55
C TYR A 417 7.90 -3.15 -12.90
N ALA A 418 8.94 -2.81 -13.65
CA ALA A 418 9.14 -3.24 -15.03
C ALA A 418 10.28 -4.24 -15.19
N GLY A 419 10.09 -5.15 -16.13
CA GLY A 419 11.04 -6.14 -16.63
C GLY A 419 11.66 -5.76 -17.98
N ASP A 420 12.37 -6.70 -18.57
CA ASP A 420 12.99 -6.52 -19.89
C ASP A 420 11.93 -6.34 -20.98
N THR A 421 12.17 -5.41 -21.89
CA THR A 421 11.35 -5.05 -23.06
C THR A 421 10.01 -4.38 -22.77
N ASP A 422 9.72 -4.08 -21.51
CA ASP A 422 8.50 -3.40 -21.08
C ASP A 422 8.35 -1.98 -21.65
N VAL A 423 7.11 -1.52 -21.64
CA VAL A 423 6.72 -0.18 -22.07
C VAL A 423 5.87 0.50 -21.01
N ILE A 424 6.35 1.63 -20.51
CA ILE A 424 5.63 2.49 -19.58
C ILE A 424 5.11 3.73 -20.31
N LYS A 425 3.90 4.14 -19.98
CA LYS A 425 3.35 5.44 -20.33
C LYS A 425 2.69 6.06 -19.11
N ASP A 426 3.05 7.29 -18.78
CA ASP A 426 2.41 8.03 -17.70
C ASP A 426 1.72 9.28 -18.25
N LYS A 427 0.53 9.62 -17.73
CA LYS A 427 -0.28 10.69 -18.31
C LYS A 427 0.09 12.07 -17.75
N ASP A 428 0.43 12.16 -16.48
CA ASP A 428 0.78 13.43 -15.83
C ASP A 428 2.28 13.54 -15.49
N GLY A 429 3.02 12.44 -15.65
CA GLY A 429 4.46 12.34 -15.44
C GLY A 429 4.84 12.25 -13.96
N GLN A 430 3.92 11.98 -13.03
CA GLN A 430 4.23 11.86 -11.61
C GLN A 430 4.42 10.38 -11.24
N GLY A 431 5.42 10.08 -10.42
CA GLY A 431 5.68 8.70 -10.00
C GLY A 431 7.15 8.31 -10.05
N GLU A 432 7.39 7.01 -10.00
CA GLU A 432 8.73 6.41 -10.00
C GLU A 432 8.74 5.07 -10.75
N VAL A 433 9.91 4.66 -11.23
CA VAL A 433 10.08 3.42 -11.99
C VAL A 433 11.18 2.55 -11.38
N HIS A 434 10.80 1.31 -11.04
CA HIS A 434 11.69 0.22 -10.65
C HIS A 434 11.89 -0.66 -11.88
N PHE A 435 13.11 -0.70 -12.42
CA PHE A 435 13.46 -1.53 -13.58
C PHE A 435 14.39 -2.67 -13.13
N GLY A 436 13.84 -3.87 -12.94
CA GLY A 436 14.54 -4.94 -12.23
C GLY A 436 14.77 -4.58 -10.77
N ASP A 437 16.02 -4.65 -10.31
CA ASP A 437 16.41 -4.35 -8.93
C ASP A 437 16.88 -2.89 -8.74
N VAL A 438 16.73 -2.02 -9.76
CA VAL A 438 17.17 -0.62 -9.70
C VAL A 438 16.01 0.37 -9.84
N VAL A 439 16.11 1.49 -9.15
CA VAL A 439 15.19 2.64 -9.28
C VAL A 439 15.79 3.63 -10.27
N LEU A 440 14.99 4.08 -11.24
CA LEU A 440 15.40 5.07 -12.23
C LEU A 440 15.33 6.47 -11.64
N GLY A 441 16.34 7.30 -11.93
CA GLY A 441 16.43 8.63 -11.34
C GLY A 441 17.30 9.61 -12.12
N LYS A 442 18.19 10.31 -11.40
CA LYS A 442 19.10 11.30 -11.98
C LYS A 442 20.12 10.60 -12.89
N ALA A 443 20.37 11.16 -14.08
CA ALA A 443 21.35 10.65 -15.03
C ALA A 443 22.10 11.78 -15.73
N TYR A 444 23.42 11.62 -15.87
CA TYR A 444 24.32 12.64 -16.40
C TYR A 444 24.73 12.35 -17.83
N ARG A 445 24.86 13.41 -18.62
CA ARG A 445 25.20 13.29 -20.04
C ARG A 445 26.52 12.52 -20.26
N ASP A 446 26.46 11.45 -21.07
CA ASP A 446 27.66 10.72 -21.50
C ASP A 446 28.43 11.49 -22.56
N THR A 447 29.59 12.02 -22.19
CA THR A 447 30.50 12.71 -23.13
C THR A 447 31.41 11.80 -23.93
N SER A 448 31.53 10.52 -23.56
CA SER A 448 32.34 9.58 -24.31
C SER A 448 31.75 9.29 -25.70
N VAL A 449 30.45 9.53 -25.86
CA VAL A 449 29.70 9.39 -27.11
C VAL A 449 29.42 10.73 -27.76
N SER A 450 29.38 10.74 -29.09
CA SER A 450 29.10 11.97 -29.87
C SER A 450 27.64 12.40 -29.84
N ASP A 451 26.75 11.51 -29.41
CA ASP A 451 25.32 11.80 -29.30
C ASP A 451 25.06 12.72 -28.10
N GLN A 452 24.21 13.73 -28.27
CA GLN A 452 23.88 14.67 -27.20
C GLN A 452 22.70 14.22 -26.34
N GLN A 453 22.13 13.04 -26.60
CA GLN A 453 20.92 12.54 -25.94
C GLN A 453 21.15 11.22 -25.19
N VAL A 454 22.41 10.91 -24.84
CA VAL A 454 22.77 9.74 -24.03
C VAL A 454 23.19 10.21 -22.64
N TYR A 455 22.64 9.58 -21.61
CA TYR A 455 22.91 9.87 -20.21
C TYR A 455 23.17 8.57 -19.46
N LEU A 456 23.91 8.63 -18.36
CA LEU A 456 24.28 7.50 -17.52
C LEU A 456 23.87 7.80 -16.08
N GLN A 457 23.35 6.77 -15.40
CA GLN A 457 23.22 6.74 -13.94
C GLN A 457 24.12 5.59 -13.48
N GLY A 458 25.17 5.95 -12.75
CA GLY A 458 26.31 5.11 -12.46
C GLY A 458 26.98 4.52 -13.70
N GLU A 459 27.68 3.41 -13.49
CA GLU A 459 28.30 2.64 -14.59
C GLU A 459 27.35 1.63 -15.25
N ASN A 460 26.11 1.50 -14.75
CA ASN A 460 25.26 0.35 -15.03
C ASN A 460 23.99 0.67 -15.82
N ILE A 461 23.50 1.92 -15.76
CA ILE A 461 22.22 2.31 -16.35
C ILE A 461 22.47 3.37 -17.42
N LYS A 462 21.92 3.14 -18.61
CA LYS A 462 22.05 4.07 -19.73
C LYS A 462 20.70 4.51 -20.23
N TYR A 463 20.54 5.82 -20.34
CA TYR A 463 19.36 6.49 -20.84
C TYR A 463 19.64 7.04 -22.25
N THR A 464 18.73 6.79 -23.19
CA THR A 464 18.81 7.32 -24.56
C THR A 464 17.49 8.01 -24.90
N LEU A 465 17.51 9.34 -25.00
CA LEU A 465 16.33 10.14 -25.32
C LEU A 465 16.17 10.33 -26.83
N ASN A 466 15.14 9.71 -27.40
CA ASN A 466 14.81 9.80 -28.83
C ASN A 466 13.48 10.52 -29.04
N GLY A 467 13.53 11.85 -29.11
CA GLY A 467 12.31 12.67 -29.20
C GLY A 467 11.58 12.70 -27.86
N LYS A 468 10.42 12.03 -27.78
CA LYS A 468 9.64 11.86 -26.54
C LYS A 468 9.73 10.45 -25.95
N ASN A 469 10.54 9.57 -26.54
CA ASN A 469 10.70 8.21 -26.02
C ASN A 469 12.05 8.12 -25.33
N LEU A 470 12.04 7.74 -24.06
CA LEU A 470 13.23 7.49 -23.28
C LEU A 470 13.44 5.97 -23.24
N THR A 471 14.56 5.51 -23.80
CA THR A 471 14.97 4.11 -23.69
C THR A 471 16.00 3.99 -22.58
N VAL A 472 15.78 3.06 -21.66
CA VAL A 472 16.66 2.76 -20.53
C VAL A 472 17.27 1.38 -20.74
N GLU A 473 18.57 1.23 -20.51
CA GLU A 473 19.33 -0.01 -20.71
C GLU A 473 20.12 -0.34 -19.44
N LEU A 474 19.90 -1.53 -18.87
CA LEU A 474 20.78 -2.09 -17.84
C LEU A 474 21.98 -2.74 -18.53
N ILE A 475 23.10 -2.02 -18.61
CA ILE A 475 24.25 -2.34 -19.47
C ILE A 475 24.80 -3.75 -19.20
N LYS A 476 24.91 -4.13 -17.92
CA LYS A 476 25.46 -5.44 -17.52
C LYS A 476 24.55 -6.61 -17.90
N GLU A 477 23.23 -6.41 -17.82
CA GLU A 477 22.23 -7.45 -18.07
C GLU A 477 21.81 -7.49 -19.54
N GLY A 478 21.99 -6.39 -20.27
CA GLY A 478 21.51 -6.21 -21.64
C GLY A 478 19.98 -6.09 -21.75
N LYS A 479 19.30 -5.79 -20.64
CA LYS A 479 17.86 -5.56 -20.58
C LYS A 479 17.53 -4.12 -20.95
N THR A 480 16.36 -3.91 -21.54
CA THR A 480 15.89 -2.59 -21.98
C THR A 480 14.47 -2.29 -21.55
N LEU A 481 14.17 -1.05 -21.19
CA LEU A 481 12.84 -0.53 -20.89
C LEU A 481 12.56 0.69 -21.79
N THR A 482 11.30 0.88 -22.19
CA THR A 482 10.89 2.09 -22.92
C THR A 482 9.85 2.89 -22.13
N ILE A 483 10.12 4.17 -21.92
CA ILE A 483 9.17 5.14 -21.38
C ILE A 483 8.69 6.03 -22.52
N GLU A 484 7.40 5.96 -22.85
CA GLU A 484 6.78 6.74 -23.92
C GLU A 484 6.30 8.10 -23.42
N GLU A 485 6.26 9.08 -24.33
CA GLU A 485 5.78 10.44 -24.07
C GLU A 485 6.56 11.27 -23.02
N PHE A 486 7.69 10.76 -22.54
CA PHE A 486 8.62 11.38 -21.59
C PHE A 486 8.97 12.85 -21.92
N ASN A 487 8.85 13.69 -20.89
CA ASN A 487 9.23 15.10 -20.91
C ASN A 487 10.35 15.39 -19.92
N LYS A 488 11.57 15.50 -20.46
CA LYS A 488 12.80 15.89 -19.74
C LYS A 488 12.63 17.15 -18.87
N GLU A 489 11.89 18.16 -19.34
CA GLU A 489 11.79 19.46 -18.64
C GLU A 489 10.86 19.41 -17.42
N ASN A 490 9.98 18.41 -17.35
CA ASN A 490 9.07 18.19 -16.23
C ASN A 490 9.65 17.18 -15.21
N CYS A 491 10.78 16.55 -15.53
CA CYS A 491 11.33 15.43 -14.77
C CYS A 491 10.30 14.30 -14.61
N ASP A 492 9.62 13.92 -15.70
CA ASP A 492 8.58 12.89 -15.67
C ASP A 492 9.10 11.61 -14.97
N LEU A 493 8.25 10.99 -14.15
CA LEU A 493 8.55 9.79 -13.36
C LEU A 493 9.79 9.94 -12.48
N ASN A 494 10.06 11.18 -12.04
CA ASN A 494 11.20 11.55 -11.22
C ASN A 494 12.58 11.28 -11.86
N ILE A 495 12.63 11.15 -13.19
CA ILE A 495 13.87 10.95 -13.94
C ILE A 495 14.41 12.30 -14.41
N GLN A 496 15.62 12.65 -13.97
CA GLN A 496 16.27 13.93 -14.30
C GLN A 496 17.48 13.70 -15.21
N LEU A 497 17.41 14.18 -16.46
CA LEU A 497 18.52 14.04 -17.42
C LEU A 497 19.40 15.30 -17.43
N ILE A 498 20.53 15.28 -16.74
CA ILE A 498 21.35 16.47 -16.49
C ILE A 498 22.44 16.62 -17.57
N ASP A 499 22.48 17.79 -18.22
CA ASP A 499 23.41 18.05 -19.32
C ASP A 499 24.83 18.40 -18.84
N LYS A 500 24.98 19.03 -17.66
CA LYS A 500 26.26 19.43 -17.03
C LYS A 500 26.12 19.58 -15.51
N ALA A 501 27.07 19.04 -14.74
CA ALA A 501 27.26 19.27 -13.30
C ALA A 501 28.47 20.18 -13.04
N GLY A 502 28.63 20.74 -11.83
CA GLY A 502 29.77 21.64 -11.55
C GLY A 502 29.99 22.04 -10.08
N LYS A 503 30.98 22.90 -9.85
CA LYS A 503 31.33 23.41 -8.50
C LYS A 503 31.42 24.93 -8.48
N ASP A 504 30.74 25.59 -7.56
CA ASP A 504 30.88 27.00 -7.22
C ASP A 504 31.62 27.13 -5.88
N ILE A 505 32.84 27.66 -5.90
CA ILE A 505 33.67 27.73 -4.68
C ILE A 505 34.16 29.16 -4.47
N VAL A 506 33.88 29.73 -3.30
CA VAL A 506 34.35 31.06 -2.92
C VAL A 506 35.38 30.96 -1.80
N PHE A 507 36.59 31.43 -2.07
CA PHE A 507 37.62 31.62 -1.05
C PHE A 507 37.50 33.01 -0.45
N VAL A 508 37.27 33.10 0.86
CA VAL A 508 37.25 34.33 1.65
C VAL A 508 38.51 34.36 2.51
N ILE A 509 39.44 35.25 2.17
CA ILE A 509 40.81 35.22 2.70
C ILE A 509 41.08 36.48 3.51
N ASP A 510 41.48 36.28 4.77
CA ASP A 510 42.09 37.33 5.57
C ASP A 510 43.42 37.78 4.97
N VAL A 511 43.61 39.08 4.86
CA VAL A 511 44.87 39.69 4.41
C VAL A 511 45.34 40.80 5.35
N THR A 512 44.83 40.87 6.58
CA THR A 512 45.33 41.78 7.61
C THR A 512 46.80 41.49 7.95
N GLY A 513 47.43 42.37 8.70
CA GLY A 513 48.87 42.32 8.98
C GLY A 513 49.28 41.22 9.93
N SER A 514 48.34 40.67 10.69
CA SER A 514 48.54 39.45 11.49
C SER A 514 48.88 38.27 10.59
N MET A 515 48.30 38.20 9.39
CA MET A 515 48.55 37.18 8.36
C MET A 515 49.94 37.26 7.69
N SER A 516 50.83 38.17 8.10
CA SER A 516 52.13 38.40 7.44
C SER A 516 53.04 37.16 7.33
N GLU A 517 52.98 36.27 8.32
CA GLU A 517 53.74 35.02 8.33
C GLU A 517 52.99 33.84 7.68
N ASP A 518 51.71 34.02 7.38
CA ASP A 518 50.76 32.97 6.97
C ASP A 518 50.25 33.11 5.53
N ILE A 519 50.25 34.31 4.96
CA ILE A 519 49.61 34.60 3.67
C ILE A 519 50.19 33.77 2.51
N ASN A 520 51.50 33.48 2.54
CA ASN A 520 52.12 32.62 1.53
C ASN A 520 51.71 31.15 1.68
N THR A 521 51.47 30.70 2.91
CA THR A 521 50.94 29.36 3.21
C THR A 521 49.51 29.25 2.69
N VAL A 522 48.64 30.22 2.98
CA VAL A 522 47.26 30.28 2.46
C VAL A 522 47.25 30.25 0.93
N LYS A 523 48.10 31.05 0.27
CA LYS A 523 48.20 31.06 -1.20
C LYS A 523 48.67 29.72 -1.77
N ALA A 524 49.58 29.01 -1.10
CA ALA A 524 50.02 27.69 -1.53
C ALA A 524 48.88 26.66 -1.40
N ASN A 525 48.12 26.74 -0.32
CA ASN A 525 47.01 25.83 -0.07
C ASN A 525 45.88 26.05 -1.06
N VAL A 526 45.42 27.30 -1.23
CA VAL A 526 44.37 27.62 -2.21
C VAL A 526 44.80 27.22 -3.62
N LYS A 527 46.09 27.29 -3.98
CA LYS A 527 46.58 26.77 -5.27
C LYS A 527 46.49 25.24 -5.37
N ASN A 528 46.82 24.52 -4.30
CA ASN A 528 46.69 23.07 -4.26
C ASN A 528 45.22 22.66 -4.36
N MET A 529 44.33 23.36 -3.65
CA MET A 529 42.87 23.22 -3.73
C MET A 529 42.38 23.43 -5.17
N ILE A 530 42.72 24.58 -5.77
CA ILE A 530 42.41 24.88 -7.18
C ILE A 530 42.94 23.79 -8.10
N SER A 531 44.17 23.29 -7.88
CA SER A 531 44.70 22.18 -8.68
C SER A 531 43.79 20.97 -8.61
N LYS A 532 43.47 20.47 -7.41
CA LYS A 532 42.64 19.28 -7.23
C LYS A 532 41.25 19.44 -7.85
N LEU A 533 40.62 20.62 -7.70
CA LEU A 533 39.32 20.95 -8.29
C LEU A 533 39.31 20.87 -9.83
N PHE A 534 40.46 21.10 -10.48
CA PHE A 534 40.58 21.06 -11.94
C PHE A 534 41.37 19.84 -12.47
N THR A 535 42.03 19.04 -11.62
CA THR A 535 42.87 17.90 -12.06
C THR A 535 42.34 16.53 -11.67
N ASN A 536 41.46 16.41 -10.68
CA ASN A 536 40.79 15.13 -10.39
C ASN A 536 39.71 14.79 -11.43
N THR A 537 39.31 15.74 -12.26
CA THR A 537 38.34 15.52 -13.31
C THR A 537 39.09 15.44 -14.65
N ASN A 538 39.30 14.22 -15.16
CA ASN A 538 39.48 14.02 -16.62
C ASN A 538 38.16 14.30 -17.38
N ASP A 539 37.19 14.92 -16.70
CA ASP A 539 35.83 15.10 -17.14
C ASP A 539 35.66 16.54 -17.65
N GLU A 540 35.45 16.66 -18.96
CA GLU A 540 35.15 17.94 -19.62
C GLU A 540 33.77 18.50 -19.20
N ASN A 541 32.99 17.76 -18.39
CA ASN A 541 31.66 18.17 -17.92
C ASN A 541 31.64 18.93 -16.61
N LEU A 542 32.69 18.89 -15.78
CA LEU A 542 32.64 19.51 -14.46
C LEU A 542 32.92 21.02 -14.53
N ASP A 543 31.83 21.81 -14.62
CA ASP A 543 31.90 23.26 -14.80
C ASP A 543 32.22 23.92 -13.45
N THR A 544 33.51 24.17 -13.17
CA THR A 544 33.97 24.79 -11.91
C THR A 544 34.13 26.29 -12.05
N ASN A 545 33.48 27.06 -11.17
CA ASN A 545 33.58 28.51 -11.08
C ASN A 545 34.09 28.93 -9.69
N ILE A 546 35.16 29.72 -9.67
CA ILE A 546 35.84 30.12 -8.43
C ILE A 546 35.69 31.61 -8.17
N GLY A 547 35.27 31.96 -6.96
CA GLY A 547 35.35 33.30 -6.38
C GLY A 547 36.53 33.44 -5.43
N ILE A 548 37.20 34.59 -5.44
CA ILE A 548 38.22 34.93 -4.43
C ILE A 548 37.93 36.33 -3.91
N MET A 549 37.53 36.40 -2.64
CA MET A 549 37.33 37.62 -1.87
C MET A 549 38.44 37.74 -0.83
N THR A 550 38.92 38.96 -0.62
CA THR A 550 39.80 39.30 0.49
C THR A 550 39.13 40.35 1.35
N TYR A 551 39.29 40.26 2.67
CA TYR A 551 38.93 41.32 3.60
C TYR A 551 40.18 41.89 4.26
N THR A 552 40.22 43.21 4.36
CA THR A 552 41.32 44.00 4.95
C THR A 552 40.75 44.88 6.05
N ASP A 553 41.60 45.70 6.69
CA ASP A 553 41.23 46.78 7.60
C ASP A 553 40.07 47.65 7.07
N GLY A 554 38.84 47.33 7.49
CA GLY A 554 37.62 48.05 7.13
C GLY A 554 37.24 48.05 5.63
N SER A 555 37.77 47.15 4.79
CA SER A 555 37.41 47.08 3.37
C SER A 555 37.34 45.65 2.83
N LEU A 556 36.47 45.41 1.83
CA LEU A 556 36.31 44.11 1.17
C LEU A 556 36.58 44.26 -0.33
N SER A 557 37.31 43.31 -0.90
CA SER A 557 37.64 43.31 -2.32
C SER A 557 37.46 41.94 -2.95
N TRP A 558 36.71 41.88 -4.04
CA TRP A 558 36.70 40.72 -4.93
C TRP A 558 37.92 40.77 -5.84
N ILE A 559 38.82 39.80 -5.69
CA ILE A 559 39.97 39.61 -6.58
C ILE A 559 39.51 38.93 -7.88
N ALA A 560 38.57 37.98 -7.76
CA ALA A 560 37.83 37.41 -8.87
C ALA A 560 36.41 37.06 -8.41
N LYS A 561 35.41 37.45 -9.21
CA LYS A 561 34.00 37.01 -9.04
C LYS A 561 33.64 35.81 -9.92
N ASN A 562 34.45 35.54 -10.95
CA ASN A 562 34.29 34.39 -11.83
C ASN A 562 35.67 33.99 -12.37
N ALA A 563 36.16 32.85 -11.90
CA ALA A 563 37.40 32.24 -12.35
C ALA A 563 37.14 30.78 -12.79
N ASP A 564 36.37 30.65 -13.85
CA ASP A 564 35.95 29.41 -14.55
C ASP A 564 37.08 28.54 -15.17
N THR A 565 38.35 28.89 -14.96
CA THR A 565 39.50 28.16 -15.54
C THR A 565 40.68 28.15 -14.57
N PRO A 566 41.53 27.11 -14.60
CA PRO A 566 42.71 27.04 -13.73
C PRO A 566 43.61 28.28 -13.85
N GLN A 567 43.78 28.80 -15.07
CA GLN A 567 44.64 29.96 -15.32
C GLN A 567 44.07 31.24 -14.72
N LYS A 568 42.75 31.47 -14.81
CA LYS A 568 42.09 32.62 -14.17
C LYS A 568 42.18 32.49 -12.64
N ALA A 569 41.90 31.31 -12.10
CA ALA A 569 41.94 31.05 -10.66
C ALA A 569 43.35 31.22 -10.08
N TYR A 570 44.38 30.66 -10.73
CA TYR A 570 45.77 30.88 -10.33
C TYR A 570 46.21 32.33 -10.44
N SER A 571 45.75 33.06 -11.46
CA SER A 571 46.05 34.49 -11.60
C SER A 571 45.44 35.29 -10.44
N ALA A 572 44.20 34.98 -10.07
CA ALA A 572 43.50 35.62 -8.97
C ALA A 572 44.18 35.37 -7.62
N ILE A 573 44.46 34.12 -7.24
CA ILE A 573 45.13 33.82 -5.95
C ILE A 573 46.56 34.39 -5.88
N ASN A 574 47.28 34.45 -7.00
CA ASN A 574 48.60 35.06 -7.04
C ASN A 574 48.57 36.57 -6.71
N ALA A 575 47.47 37.25 -7.04
CA ALA A 575 47.25 38.66 -6.80
C ALA A 575 46.86 38.99 -5.35
N VAL A 576 46.63 37.99 -4.49
CA VAL A 576 46.39 38.19 -3.06
C VAL A 576 47.71 38.54 -2.36
N PHE A 577 47.71 39.58 -1.52
CA PHE A 577 48.85 40.01 -0.70
C PHE A 577 48.36 40.68 0.59
N GLU A 578 49.18 40.62 1.63
CA GLU A 578 48.95 41.22 2.95
C GLU A 578 48.83 42.75 2.88
N GLN A 579 47.90 43.33 3.65
CA GLN A 579 47.60 44.75 3.71
C GLN A 579 47.33 45.23 5.15
N GLY A 580 48.27 45.99 5.73
CA GLY A 580 48.02 46.87 6.89
C GLY A 580 47.59 46.16 8.18
N GLY A 581 47.18 46.89 9.23
CA GLY A 581 46.57 46.28 10.43
C GLY A 581 45.45 47.17 10.99
N GLY A 582 44.33 46.57 11.40
CA GLY A 582 43.06 47.27 11.69
C GLY A 582 41.87 46.32 11.96
N THR A 583 40.64 46.77 11.68
CA THR A 583 39.38 46.07 12.02
C THR A 583 39.05 44.93 11.06
N GLU A 584 38.70 43.77 11.59
CA GLU A 584 38.37 42.55 10.85
C GLU A 584 36.86 42.37 10.62
N LEU A 585 36.47 42.16 9.36
CA LEU A 585 35.06 42.13 8.93
C LEU A 585 34.62 40.74 8.47
N VAL A 586 34.74 39.74 9.35
CA VAL A 586 34.43 38.34 9.06
C VAL A 586 32.95 38.17 8.67
N ALA A 587 32.01 38.61 9.51
CA ALA A 587 30.58 38.38 9.25
C ALA A 587 30.08 39.15 8.01
N THR A 588 30.59 40.38 7.82
CA THR A 588 30.28 41.19 6.64
C THR A 588 30.82 40.57 5.36
N SER A 589 32.02 39.97 5.40
CA SER A 589 32.62 39.29 4.24
C SER A 589 31.84 38.06 3.80
N LEU A 590 31.44 37.21 4.75
CA LEU A 590 30.63 36.03 4.48
C LEU A 590 29.25 36.43 3.93
N SER A 591 28.58 37.41 4.54
CA SER A 591 27.29 37.91 4.04
C SER A 591 27.38 38.43 2.61
N LYS A 592 28.48 39.13 2.27
CA LYS A 592 28.72 39.66 0.93
C LYS A 592 29.05 38.56 -0.08
N ALA A 593 29.81 37.54 0.33
CA ALA A 593 30.10 36.37 -0.51
C ALA A 593 28.82 35.60 -0.86
N LEU A 594 27.95 35.36 0.13
CA LEU A 594 26.65 34.71 -0.05
C LEU A 594 25.72 35.50 -1.00
N ASN A 595 25.69 36.83 -0.88
CA ASN A 595 24.74 37.67 -1.65
C ASN A 595 25.24 38.15 -3.03
N GLU A 596 26.55 38.37 -3.21
CA GLU A 596 27.08 39.04 -4.40
C GLU A 596 27.86 38.15 -5.36
N PHE A 597 28.11 36.88 -5.01
CA PHE A 597 28.65 35.91 -5.95
C PHE A 597 27.53 35.42 -6.87
N ASP A 598 27.86 35.18 -8.14
CA ASP A 598 26.90 34.70 -9.14
C ASP A 598 26.76 33.16 -9.00
N TRP A 599 26.16 32.71 -7.89
CA TRP A 599 25.86 31.30 -7.65
C TRP A 599 24.94 30.75 -8.76
N ARG A 600 25.31 29.62 -9.36
CA ARG A 600 24.51 28.93 -10.37
C ARG A 600 23.35 28.17 -9.70
N ALA A 601 22.16 28.29 -10.27
CA ALA A 601 20.95 27.66 -9.72
C ALA A 601 20.94 26.16 -10.03
N GLY A 602 20.25 25.37 -9.21
CA GLY A 602 20.17 23.91 -9.33
C GLY A 602 21.11 23.18 -8.36
N GLU A 603 20.71 21.97 -7.96
CA GLU A 603 21.47 21.05 -7.10
C GLU A 603 22.69 20.47 -7.83
N GLU A 604 22.70 20.50 -9.16
CA GLU A 604 23.79 20.00 -9.98
C GLU A 604 25.11 20.79 -9.87
N TYR A 605 25.08 21.91 -9.14
CA TYR A 605 26.25 22.71 -8.81
C TYR A 605 26.52 22.67 -7.30
N ALA A 606 27.57 21.99 -6.87
CA ALA A 606 28.01 22.02 -5.47
C ALA A 606 28.52 23.42 -5.09
N LYS A 607 28.09 23.96 -3.95
CA LYS A 607 28.36 25.37 -3.56
C LYS A 607 29.05 25.43 -2.21
N GLN A 608 30.17 26.13 -2.08
CA GLN A 608 30.87 26.28 -0.80
C GLN A 608 31.60 27.60 -0.62
N ILE A 609 31.78 27.99 0.64
CA ILE A 609 32.70 29.06 1.05
C ILE A 609 33.84 28.48 1.88
N TRP A 610 35.06 28.96 1.65
CA TRP A 610 36.24 28.62 2.44
C TRP A 610 36.84 29.89 3.06
N LEU A 611 36.70 30.02 4.38
CA LEU A 611 37.19 31.14 5.17
C LEU A 611 38.58 30.85 5.76
N PHE A 612 39.53 31.75 5.51
CA PHE A 612 40.86 31.72 6.12
C PHE A 612 41.04 32.95 7.00
N GLY A 613 41.55 32.77 8.22
CA GLY A 613 41.87 33.88 9.12
C GLY A 613 42.67 33.45 10.34
N ASP A 614 43.25 34.44 11.03
CA ASP A 614 44.05 34.23 12.23
C ASP A 614 43.53 34.98 13.46
N GLU A 615 42.46 35.78 13.35
CA GLU A 615 41.80 36.45 14.47
C GLU A 615 40.25 36.36 14.37
N PRO A 616 39.51 36.49 15.50
CA PRO A 616 38.10 36.14 15.57
C PRO A 616 37.14 37.17 14.92
N GLY A 617 37.59 38.19 14.19
CA GLY A 617 36.68 39.20 13.61
C GLY A 617 36.09 40.19 14.64
N ASP A 618 35.90 41.44 14.25
CA ASP A 618 35.33 42.50 15.11
C ASP A 618 33.80 42.66 14.96
N ASP A 619 33.19 42.03 13.95
CA ASP A 619 31.79 42.22 13.54
C ASP A 619 30.90 40.98 13.78
N LEU A 620 31.21 40.19 14.82
CA LEU A 620 30.56 38.91 15.10
C LEU A 620 29.07 39.00 15.45
N ASP A 621 28.56 40.18 15.80
CA ASP A 621 27.12 40.41 15.94
C ASP A 621 26.35 40.19 14.63
N GLY A 622 27.04 40.26 13.48
CA GLY A 622 26.50 39.98 12.16
C GLY A 622 26.32 38.49 11.81
N LEU A 623 26.85 37.54 12.61
CA LEU A 623 26.83 36.11 12.24
C LEU A 623 25.43 35.52 12.11
N SER A 624 24.45 36.04 12.84
CA SER A 624 23.04 35.63 12.68
C SER A 624 22.52 35.82 11.24
N LYS A 625 22.97 36.89 10.55
CA LYS A 625 22.65 37.12 9.13
C LYS A 625 23.34 36.10 8.23
N VAL A 626 24.61 35.80 8.51
CA VAL A 626 25.39 34.81 7.75
C VAL A 626 24.70 33.44 7.81
N TYR A 627 24.33 33.00 9.01
CA TYR A 627 23.65 31.71 9.20
C TYR A 627 22.31 31.68 8.46
N ALA A 628 21.51 32.75 8.53
CA ALA A 628 20.24 32.76 7.84
C ALA A 628 20.39 32.74 6.31
N LEU A 629 21.37 33.46 5.76
CA LEU A 629 21.68 33.45 4.32
C LEU A 629 22.22 32.10 3.85
N SER A 630 23.08 31.43 4.62
CA SER A 630 23.65 30.14 4.24
C SER A 630 22.61 29.02 4.17
N HIS A 631 21.50 29.14 4.92
CA HIS A 631 20.37 28.19 4.93
C HIS A 631 19.21 28.62 4.02
N ASN A 632 19.41 29.62 3.16
CA ASN A 632 18.36 30.22 2.33
C ASN A 632 17.07 30.59 3.09
N LYS A 633 17.17 30.96 4.38
CA LYS A 633 16.00 31.36 5.17
C LYS A 633 15.61 32.79 4.82
N LYS A 634 14.32 33.05 4.57
CA LYS A 634 13.78 34.41 4.38
C LYS A 634 14.15 35.29 5.57
N VAL A 635 15.10 36.20 5.38
CA VAL A 635 15.36 37.30 6.31
C VAL A 635 14.75 38.55 5.73
N GLU A 636 13.76 39.14 6.41
CA GLU A 636 13.28 40.49 6.09
C GLU A 636 14.42 41.49 6.40
N LEU A 637 15.32 41.71 5.45
CA LEU A 637 16.33 42.75 5.49
C LEU A 637 16.23 43.58 4.20
N ASP A 638 16.18 44.90 4.38
CA ASP A 638 15.88 45.91 3.35
C ASP A 638 16.60 45.68 2.00
N GLY A 639 15.88 45.13 1.01
CA GLY A 639 16.20 45.26 -0.42
C GLY A 639 17.08 44.19 -1.09
N GLU A 640 17.25 43.01 -0.50
CA GLU A 640 18.03 41.90 -1.11
C GLU A 640 17.13 40.86 -1.83
N LYS A 641 17.67 40.17 -2.85
CA LYS A 641 16.93 39.26 -3.74
C LYS A 641 16.54 37.95 -3.05
N GLU A 642 15.38 37.38 -3.41
CA GLU A 642 15.06 35.97 -3.15
C GLU A 642 16.10 35.05 -3.81
N GLY A 643 16.71 34.15 -3.04
CA GLY A 643 17.65 33.14 -3.52
C GLY A 643 16.95 31.85 -3.91
N ALA A 644 17.29 31.31 -5.08
CA ALA A 644 16.79 30.05 -5.64
C ALA A 644 17.74 28.87 -5.33
N PHE A 645 18.34 28.83 -4.13
CA PHE A 645 19.39 27.88 -3.76
C PHE A 645 19.06 27.17 -2.45
N GLU A 646 19.40 25.90 -2.29
CA GLU A 646 18.93 25.11 -1.14
C GLU A 646 19.84 25.24 0.10
N TYR A 647 21.18 25.29 -0.07
CA TYR A 647 22.14 25.40 1.04
C TYR A 647 23.57 25.78 0.60
N ILE A 648 24.37 26.52 1.41
CA ILE A 648 25.80 26.79 1.16
C ILE A 648 26.64 26.68 2.45
N PRO A 649 27.45 25.61 2.63
CA PRO A 649 28.31 25.46 3.79
C PRO A 649 29.52 26.41 3.80
N ILE A 650 29.95 26.80 5.00
CA ILE A 650 31.13 27.67 5.22
C ILE A 650 32.21 26.88 5.98
N ASN A 651 33.20 26.42 5.24
CA ASN A 651 34.39 25.78 5.79
C ASN A 651 35.33 26.83 6.34
N THR A 652 35.90 26.61 7.53
CA THR A 652 36.77 27.59 8.21
C THR A 652 38.12 27.01 8.57
N ILE A 653 39.18 27.79 8.35
CA ILE A 653 40.56 27.44 8.67
C ILE A 653 41.12 28.51 9.62
N ALA A 654 41.26 28.13 10.89
CA ALA A 654 41.81 28.99 11.93
C ALA A 654 43.33 28.78 12.05
N LEU A 655 44.11 29.83 11.78
CA LEU A 655 45.57 29.76 11.75
C LEU A 655 46.22 30.05 13.11
N SER A 656 45.45 30.51 14.11
CA SER A 656 45.91 30.83 15.47
C SER A 656 45.02 30.23 16.58
N SER A 657 45.58 30.04 17.78
CA SER A 657 44.92 29.45 18.95
C SER A 657 43.93 30.38 19.66
N GLY A 658 43.04 29.80 20.48
CA GLY A 658 42.29 30.54 21.50
C GLY A 658 40.91 30.96 21.02
N SER A 659 40.56 32.24 21.18
CA SER A 659 39.24 32.76 20.83
C SER A 659 38.93 32.69 19.32
N THR A 660 39.95 32.79 18.46
CA THR A 660 39.84 32.61 17.01
C THR A 660 39.28 31.23 16.67
N ALA A 661 39.92 30.19 17.21
CA ALA A 661 39.53 28.79 17.03
C ALA A 661 38.05 28.56 17.39
N SER A 662 37.58 29.09 18.53
CA SER A 662 36.18 28.92 18.94
C SER A 662 35.16 29.61 18.04
N VAL A 663 35.50 30.77 17.45
CA VAL A 663 34.57 31.50 16.57
C VAL A 663 34.48 30.82 15.20
N PHE A 664 35.62 30.43 14.64
CA PHE A 664 35.67 29.76 13.34
C PHE A 664 35.01 28.39 13.40
N GLN A 665 35.23 27.65 14.50
CA GLN A 665 34.52 26.41 14.79
C GLN A 665 33.00 26.66 14.85
N SER A 666 32.55 27.69 15.58
CA SER A 666 31.13 28.03 15.65
C SER A 666 30.53 28.37 14.28
N ILE A 667 31.24 29.11 13.43
CA ILE A 667 30.77 29.43 12.07
C ILE A 667 30.61 28.16 11.24
N ALA A 668 31.62 27.30 11.24
CA ALA A 668 31.60 26.03 10.52
C ALA A 668 30.43 25.16 11.00
N GLU A 669 30.33 24.88 12.29
CA GLU A 669 29.26 24.06 12.87
C GLU A 669 27.85 24.62 12.58
N ASN A 670 27.66 25.94 12.74
CA ASN A 670 26.35 26.56 12.50
C ASN A 670 26.00 26.67 11.02
N THR A 671 26.95 26.46 10.11
CA THR A 671 26.73 26.44 8.66
C THR A 671 27.09 25.08 8.05
N LYS A 672 27.06 24.00 8.86
CA LYS A 672 27.44 22.63 8.48
C LYS A 672 28.67 22.55 7.57
N GLY A 673 29.62 23.46 7.79
CA GLY A 673 30.93 23.45 7.15
C GLY A 673 31.96 22.77 8.05
N MET A 674 33.12 22.50 7.47
CA MET A 674 34.25 21.87 8.16
C MET A 674 35.09 22.91 8.89
N TYR A 675 35.65 22.53 10.04
CA TYR A 675 36.56 23.35 10.84
C TYR A 675 37.96 22.72 10.90
N PHE A 676 38.98 23.51 10.59
CA PHE A 676 40.38 23.09 10.65
C PHE A 676 41.21 24.02 11.51
N TYR A 677 42.13 23.45 12.30
CA TYR A 677 42.94 24.18 13.27
C TYR A 677 44.45 24.03 13.06
N GLY A 678 45.13 25.16 12.90
CA GLY A 678 46.59 25.22 12.89
C GLY A 678 47.26 24.66 11.63
N ARG A 679 48.59 24.79 11.57
CA ARG A 679 49.39 24.44 10.37
C ARG A 679 49.59 22.94 10.14
N ALA A 680 49.32 22.09 11.13
CA ALA A 680 49.50 20.64 11.06
C ALA A 680 48.30 19.92 10.43
N ASP A 681 47.09 20.42 10.68
CA ASP A 681 45.83 19.88 10.12
C ASP A 681 45.55 20.45 8.73
N LEU A 682 46.47 21.25 8.20
CA LEU A 682 46.35 21.95 6.92
C LEU A 682 46.53 21.00 5.73
N ASP A 683 47.38 19.97 5.87
CA ASP A 683 47.50 18.89 4.89
C ASP A 683 46.26 17.97 4.89
N THR A 684 45.61 17.79 6.06
CA THR A 684 44.32 17.10 6.22
C THR A 684 43.18 17.89 5.58
N ALA A 685 43.07 19.20 5.88
CA ALA A 685 42.12 20.13 5.27
C ALA A 685 42.26 20.22 3.73
N LEU A 686 43.49 20.08 3.24
CA LEU A 686 43.82 20.04 1.82
C LEU A 686 43.40 18.74 1.13
N ASN A 687 43.25 17.64 1.87
CA ASN A 687 42.71 16.37 1.37
C ASN A 687 41.18 16.37 1.45
N ASP A 688 40.59 16.89 2.52
CA ASP A 688 39.13 16.92 2.69
C ASP A 688 38.40 17.84 1.71
N ILE A 689 39.02 18.92 1.22
CA ILE A 689 38.41 19.69 0.10
C ILE A 689 38.25 18.86 -1.19
N ALA A 690 39.05 17.82 -1.37
CA ALA A 690 38.91 16.90 -2.50
C ALA A 690 37.89 15.78 -2.21
N ASN A 691 37.45 15.64 -0.96
CA ASN A 691 36.46 14.66 -0.51
C ASN A 691 35.01 15.19 -0.56
N LEU A 692 34.83 16.37 -1.15
CA LEU A 692 33.53 16.89 -1.54
C LEU A 692 33.25 16.53 -3.00
N GLY A 693 32.21 15.76 -3.26
CA GLY A 693 31.76 15.41 -4.60
C GLY A 693 30.96 16.53 -5.29
N THR A 694 30.18 16.16 -6.29
CA THR A 694 29.17 16.99 -6.95
C THR A 694 27.82 16.29 -6.88
N SER A 695 26.88 16.65 -7.76
CA SER A 695 25.69 15.82 -7.92
C SER A 695 25.93 14.60 -8.79
N ALA A 696 27.10 14.47 -9.43
CA ALA A 696 27.40 13.40 -10.37
C ALA A 696 28.13 12.25 -9.70
N ASP A 697 27.93 11.04 -10.22
CA ASP A 697 28.51 9.81 -9.69
C ASP A 697 30.05 9.83 -9.70
N GLU A 698 30.65 9.70 -8.53
CA GLU A 698 32.08 9.85 -8.30
C GLU A 698 32.63 8.73 -7.43
N THR A 699 33.96 8.61 -7.40
CA THR A 699 34.65 7.74 -6.44
C THR A 699 35.57 8.60 -5.58
N ILE A 700 35.21 8.74 -4.32
CA ILE A 700 35.91 9.59 -3.36
C ILE A 700 36.67 8.71 -2.37
N ASN A 701 38.00 8.85 -2.37
CA ASN A 701 38.89 8.14 -1.46
C ASN A 701 39.59 9.12 -0.53
N GLY A 702 39.35 8.95 0.76
CA GLY A 702 40.02 9.61 1.86
C GLY A 702 41.46 9.12 2.08
N THR A 703 41.93 9.27 3.30
CA THR A 703 43.31 9.04 3.74
C THR A 703 43.32 8.25 5.03
N ASP A 704 44.50 7.81 5.51
CA ASP A 704 44.61 7.12 6.81
C ASP A 704 44.43 8.06 8.04
N ALA A 705 43.74 9.19 7.88
CA ALA A 705 43.48 10.18 8.93
C ALA A 705 41.98 10.49 8.93
N ASN A 706 41.43 10.87 10.10
CA ASN A 706 40.03 11.24 10.25
C ASN A 706 39.56 12.21 9.15
N ASN A 707 38.73 11.72 8.23
CA ASN A 707 38.20 12.45 7.10
C ASN A 707 36.75 12.85 7.34
N THR A 708 36.33 13.93 6.68
CA THR A 708 34.91 14.24 6.46
C THR A 708 34.66 14.15 4.96
N ILE A 709 33.81 13.20 4.55
CA ILE A 709 33.51 12.88 3.16
C ILE A 709 32.05 13.20 2.90
N ASN A 710 31.76 13.87 1.79
CA ASN A 710 30.41 14.21 1.36
C ASN A 710 30.34 14.08 -0.17
N GLY A 711 29.64 13.06 -0.65
CA GLY A 711 29.38 12.84 -2.07
C GLY A 711 28.58 13.98 -2.71
N MET A 712 27.61 14.48 -1.95
CA MET A 712 26.65 15.54 -2.24
C MET A 712 25.42 15.05 -2.99
N GLY A 713 25.55 14.45 -4.16
CA GLY A 713 24.43 13.87 -4.90
C GLY A 713 24.96 12.96 -6.01
N GLY A 714 24.09 12.19 -6.64
CA GLY A 714 24.54 11.14 -7.58
C GLY A 714 24.87 9.86 -6.84
N ASP A 715 25.33 8.84 -7.56
CA ASP A 715 25.56 7.51 -7.00
C ASP A 715 27.05 7.32 -6.71
N ASP A 716 27.52 7.79 -5.55
CA ASP A 716 28.94 7.87 -5.23
C ASP A 716 29.50 6.58 -4.62
N THR A 717 30.81 6.39 -4.75
CA THR A 717 31.56 5.39 -3.99
C THR A 717 32.53 6.07 -3.05
N LEU A 718 32.26 6.00 -1.74
CA LEU A 718 32.96 6.72 -0.68
C LEU A 718 33.82 5.74 0.14
N SER A 719 35.07 6.13 0.45
CA SER A 719 35.97 5.34 1.31
C SER A 719 36.85 6.25 2.15
N GLY A 720 36.80 6.08 3.47
CA GLY A 720 37.51 6.88 4.48
C GLY A 720 38.98 6.50 4.58
N GLY A 721 39.25 5.22 4.85
CA GLY A 721 40.60 4.69 4.97
C GLY A 721 40.84 4.12 6.36
N LEU A 722 41.84 4.63 7.07
CA LEU A 722 42.04 4.35 8.51
C LEU A 722 41.72 5.62 9.30
N GLY A 723 41.34 5.48 10.56
CA GLY A 723 40.99 6.62 11.41
C GLY A 723 39.48 6.77 11.59
N SER A 724 39.06 7.74 12.42
CA SER A 724 37.64 7.97 12.71
C SER A 724 37.02 8.89 11.67
N ASP A 725 36.35 8.32 10.68
CA ASP A 725 35.83 9.04 9.52
C ASP A 725 34.35 9.42 9.68
N THR A 726 33.95 10.50 9.02
CA THR A 726 32.56 11.01 9.00
C THR A 726 32.08 11.13 7.56
N TYR A 727 31.06 10.35 7.20
CA TYR A 727 30.34 10.44 5.93
C TYR A 727 29.12 11.32 6.12
N VAL A 728 28.97 12.38 5.32
CA VAL A 728 27.87 13.35 5.46
C VAL A 728 26.90 13.16 4.32
N GLU A 729 25.70 12.71 4.65
CA GLU A 729 24.63 12.29 3.74
C GLU A 729 23.41 13.17 4.02
N THR A 730 23.35 14.32 3.36
CA THR A 730 22.34 15.36 3.64
C THR A 730 21.76 15.89 2.34
N GLY A 731 20.48 16.25 2.33
CA GLY A 731 19.77 16.67 1.12
C GLY A 731 19.46 15.51 0.18
N ASP A 732 19.61 15.73 -1.12
CA ASP A 732 19.45 14.73 -2.17
C ASP A 732 20.82 14.16 -2.54
N PHE A 733 21.27 13.21 -1.72
CA PHE A 733 22.60 12.60 -1.80
C PHE A 733 22.69 11.41 -2.75
N GLY A 734 21.58 10.97 -3.36
CA GLY A 734 21.59 9.88 -4.35
C GLY A 734 21.84 8.49 -3.74
N HIS A 735 22.40 7.56 -4.53
CA HIS A 735 22.60 6.16 -4.12
C HIS A 735 24.08 5.82 -3.86
N ASP A 736 24.56 6.18 -2.68
CA ASP A 736 25.96 6.08 -2.29
C ASP A 736 26.36 4.68 -1.78
N THR A 737 27.61 4.31 -2.03
CA THR A 737 28.24 3.08 -1.55
C THR A 737 29.45 3.39 -0.69
N LEU A 738 29.41 2.95 0.57
CA LEU A 738 30.47 3.14 1.56
C LEU A 738 31.33 1.88 1.66
N ASN A 739 32.61 2.04 1.32
CA ASN A 739 33.63 0.98 1.39
C ASN A 739 34.61 1.28 2.52
N GLU A 740 34.30 0.78 3.72
CA GLU A 740 35.04 1.06 4.95
C GLU A 740 35.80 -0.16 5.49
N THR A 741 36.85 0.08 6.29
CA THR A 741 37.62 -0.94 7.01
C THR A 741 37.86 -0.53 8.46
N ASN A 742 37.80 -1.48 9.39
CA ASN A 742 38.15 -1.22 10.81
C ASN A 742 38.86 -2.44 11.42
N PRO A 743 40.05 -2.79 10.91
CA PRO A 743 40.67 -4.09 11.17
C PRO A 743 41.20 -4.22 12.61
N ASP A 744 41.33 -3.12 13.35
CA ASP A 744 41.80 -3.11 14.74
C ASP A 744 40.72 -2.73 15.76
N GLY A 745 39.49 -2.45 15.30
CA GLY A 745 38.33 -2.09 16.11
C GLY A 745 38.49 -0.79 16.89
N LYS A 746 39.48 0.06 16.55
CA LYS A 746 39.73 1.33 17.24
C LYS A 746 39.06 2.50 16.58
N ASP A 747 38.87 2.43 15.27
CA ASP A 747 38.27 3.51 14.51
C ASP A 747 36.81 3.69 14.93
N LYS A 748 36.34 4.94 14.80
CA LYS A 748 35.01 5.37 15.26
C LYS A 748 34.33 6.10 14.13
N ASN A 749 33.81 5.31 13.20
CA ASN A 749 33.28 5.81 11.94
C ASN A 749 31.81 6.17 12.11
N LYS A 750 31.40 7.25 11.46
CA LYS A 750 30.05 7.81 11.59
C LYS A 750 29.48 8.11 10.20
N VAL A 751 28.19 7.83 10.02
CA VAL A 751 27.37 8.39 8.94
C VAL A 751 26.45 9.47 9.53
N ASP A 752 26.41 10.64 8.91
CA ASP A 752 25.75 11.85 9.39
C ASP A 752 24.59 12.25 8.47
N PHE A 753 23.38 11.98 8.94
CA PHE A 753 22.09 12.35 8.35
C PHE A 753 21.44 13.52 9.13
N ALA A 754 22.21 14.38 9.81
CA ALA A 754 21.70 15.34 10.81
C ALA A 754 20.71 16.41 10.30
N ASP A 755 20.30 16.40 9.04
CA ASP A 755 19.22 17.24 8.51
C ASP A 755 17.84 16.58 8.52
N THR A 756 17.77 15.26 8.72
CA THR A 756 16.57 14.44 8.57
C THR A 756 16.30 13.64 9.86
N SER A 757 15.03 13.29 10.09
CA SER A 757 14.68 12.46 11.25
C SER A 757 14.99 11.01 10.94
N VAL A 758 15.35 10.24 11.96
CA VAL A 758 15.53 8.80 11.82
C VAL A 758 14.28 8.06 11.33
N GLN A 759 13.10 8.65 11.54
CA GLN A 759 11.81 8.10 11.11
C GLN A 759 11.63 8.15 9.60
N ASP A 760 12.38 9.03 8.90
CA ASP A 760 12.31 9.18 7.46
C ASP A 760 13.12 8.09 6.72
N TYR A 761 13.84 7.23 7.46
CA TYR A 761 14.73 6.20 6.90
C TYR A 761 14.23 4.77 7.12
N GLY A 762 14.33 3.96 6.06
CA GLY A 762 14.29 2.51 6.11
C GLY A 762 15.69 1.91 6.13
N PHE A 763 15.84 0.74 6.76
CA PHE A 763 17.09 -0.01 6.80
C PHE A 763 16.84 -1.42 6.26
N GLU A 764 17.79 -1.94 5.49
CA GLU A 764 17.69 -3.25 4.86
C GLU A 764 19.04 -3.98 4.87
N ASN A 765 19.01 -5.28 5.17
CA ASN A 765 20.14 -6.16 4.93
C ASN A 765 20.04 -6.75 3.52
N ASP A 766 20.82 -6.19 2.58
CA ASP A 766 20.93 -6.72 1.23
C ASP A 766 22.25 -7.49 1.07
N ASN A 767 22.15 -8.82 1.04
CA ASN A 767 23.27 -9.73 0.79
C ASN A 767 24.52 -9.50 1.67
N GLY A 768 24.33 -9.06 2.92
CA GLY A 768 25.41 -8.77 3.87
C GLY A 768 25.87 -7.32 3.89
N ASN A 769 25.29 -6.46 3.05
CA ASN A 769 25.41 -5.01 3.10
C ASN A 769 24.27 -4.43 3.94
N LEU A 770 24.53 -3.31 4.62
CA LEU A 770 23.45 -2.51 5.23
C LEU A 770 23.09 -1.39 4.25
N VAL A 771 21.86 -1.40 3.76
CA VAL A 771 21.31 -0.36 2.89
C VAL A 771 20.36 0.50 3.73
N ILE A 772 20.58 1.81 3.74
CA ILE A 772 19.77 2.79 4.47
C ILE A 772 19.12 3.71 3.46
N THR A 773 17.79 3.77 3.40
CA THR A 773 17.04 4.46 2.33
C THR A 773 16.14 5.56 2.88
N ASN A 774 16.07 6.72 2.24
CA ASN A 774 15.10 7.79 2.52
C ASN A 774 14.62 8.40 1.20
N GLY A 775 13.36 8.14 0.85
CA GLY A 775 12.81 8.50 -0.46
C GLY A 775 13.66 7.90 -1.57
N ASN A 776 14.24 8.76 -2.41
CA ASN A 776 15.13 8.35 -3.51
C ASN A 776 16.60 8.21 -3.10
N ASN A 777 16.96 8.55 -1.88
CA ASN A 777 18.35 8.46 -1.44
C ASN A 777 18.62 7.10 -0.81
N SER A 778 19.82 6.55 -0.99
CA SER A 778 20.26 5.36 -0.29
C SER A 778 21.74 5.35 0.01
N VAL A 779 22.13 4.78 1.15
CA VAL A 779 23.53 4.53 1.52
C VAL A 779 23.73 3.03 1.71
N SER A 780 24.58 2.41 0.90
CA SER A 780 24.94 1.00 0.99
C SER A 780 26.31 0.84 1.65
N ILE A 781 26.36 0.26 2.84
CA ILE A 781 27.61 -0.03 3.55
C ILE A 781 28.02 -1.47 3.23
N SER A 782 29.09 -1.59 2.45
CA SER A 782 29.59 -2.87 1.96
C SER A 782 30.04 -3.81 3.08
N ASP A 783 29.51 -5.03 3.09
CA ASP A 783 29.89 -6.10 4.03
C ASP A 783 29.80 -5.63 5.51
N PHE A 784 28.71 -4.90 5.82
CA PHE A 784 28.41 -4.37 7.15
C PHE A 784 28.23 -5.48 8.20
N TYR A 785 27.65 -6.62 7.79
CA TYR A 785 27.37 -7.77 8.66
C TYR A 785 28.56 -8.75 8.77
N GLY A 786 29.75 -8.35 8.30
CA GLY A 786 30.98 -9.12 8.40
C GLY A 786 31.60 -9.12 9.82
N ASP A 787 32.83 -9.62 9.93
CA ASP A 787 33.53 -9.75 11.22
C ASP A 787 34.08 -8.39 11.75
N GLU A 788 34.13 -7.35 10.91
CA GLU A 788 34.63 -6.02 11.26
C GLU A 788 33.49 -5.03 11.54
N ASN A 789 33.58 -4.26 12.64
CA ASN A 789 32.65 -3.16 12.91
C ASN A 789 33.04 -1.92 12.09
N LYS A 790 32.49 -1.81 10.88
CA LYS A 790 32.88 -0.79 9.89
C LYS A 790 32.39 0.62 10.19
N VAL A 791 31.17 0.74 10.71
CA VAL A 791 30.51 2.01 11.06
C VAL A 791 29.93 1.88 12.46
N ASP A 792 30.31 2.77 13.36
CA ASP A 792 29.90 2.72 14.77
C ASP A 792 28.59 3.45 15.03
N GLN A 793 28.35 4.56 14.34
CA GLN A 793 27.25 5.48 14.63
C GLN A 793 26.57 6.03 13.37
N PHE A 794 25.25 6.19 13.48
CA PHE A 794 24.39 6.85 12.52
C PHE A 794 23.71 8.01 13.25
N VAL A 795 23.95 9.24 12.79
CA VAL A 795 23.46 10.43 13.47
C VAL A 795 22.35 11.07 12.66
N PHE A 796 21.21 11.27 13.29
CA PHE A 796 20.03 11.94 12.76
C PHE A 796 19.78 13.22 13.56
N ASN A 797 18.82 14.03 13.13
CA ASN A 797 18.52 15.29 13.81
C ASN A 797 17.91 15.09 15.23
N ASP A 798 17.32 13.92 15.48
CA ASP A 798 16.54 13.59 16.68
C ASP A 798 17.03 12.32 17.40
N ALA A 799 17.93 11.55 16.78
CA ALA A 799 18.44 10.30 17.32
C ALA A 799 19.90 10.04 16.94
N VAL A 800 20.58 9.23 17.77
CA VAL A 800 21.86 8.61 17.41
C VAL A 800 21.67 7.10 17.56
N ILE A 801 21.85 6.38 16.46
CA ILE A 801 21.73 4.92 16.41
C ILE A 801 23.14 4.33 16.38
N ASP A 802 23.37 3.27 17.16
CA ASP A 802 24.60 2.50 17.11
C ASP A 802 24.56 1.38 16.05
N ASN A 803 25.73 0.81 15.72
CA ASN A 803 25.83 -0.31 14.77
C ASN A 803 24.83 -1.44 15.04
N ALA A 804 24.65 -1.82 16.31
CA ALA A 804 23.82 -2.97 16.67
C ALA A 804 22.33 -2.70 16.43
N LEU A 805 21.85 -1.50 16.74
CA LEU A 805 20.47 -1.13 16.43
C LEU A 805 20.28 -0.94 14.91
N ALA A 806 21.24 -0.38 14.18
CA ALA A 806 21.16 -0.31 12.71
C ALA A 806 21.12 -1.71 12.08
N ALA A 807 21.93 -2.66 12.59
CA ALA A 807 21.89 -4.07 12.20
C ALA A 807 20.52 -4.70 12.50
N PHE A 808 19.93 -4.38 13.65
CA PHE A 808 18.60 -4.83 14.04
C PHE A 808 17.52 -4.30 13.11
N TYR A 809 17.56 -3.00 12.79
CA TYR A 809 16.68 -2.40 11.79
C TYR A 809 16.85 -3.11 10.43
N GLY A 810 18.05 -3.23 9.88
CA GLY A 810 18.25 -3.87 8.56
C GLY A 810 17.75 -5.33 8.47
N ASN A 811 17.88 -6.11 9.56
CA ASN A 811 17.38 -7.49 9.60
C ASN A 811 15.86 -7.61 9.81
N ASN A 812 15.19 -6.54 10.26
CA ASN A 812 13.79 -6.60 10.70
C ASN A 812 12.84 -5.63 9.99
N GLN A 813 13.32 -4.53 9.44
CA GLN A 813 12.60 -3.66 8.50
C GLN A 813 12.65 -4.19 7.06
N SER A 814 13.59 -5.08 6.73
CA SER A 814 13.70 -5.67 5.40
C SER A 814 12.39 -6.32 4.93
N GLY A 815 11.79 -5.73 3.90
CA GLY A 815 10.66 -6.28 3.15
C GLY A 815 9.38 -5.44 3.17
N LYS A 816 8.78 -5.27 1.98
CA LYS A 816 7.48 -4.61 1.71
C LYS A 816 6.24 -5.26 2.36
N ASN A 817 6.43 -6.25 3.25
CA ASN A 817 5.37 -6.99 3.96
C ASN A 817 5.50 -6.91 5.49
N VAL A 818 6.34 -6.01 6.00
CA VAL A 818 6.37 -5.64 7.41
C VAL A 818 5.35 -4.52 7.58
N ASN A 819 4.30 -4.74 8.38
CA ASN A 819 3.48 -3.63 8.83
C ASN A 819 4.34 -2.79 9.78
N TYR A 820 4.99 -1.77 9.23
CA TYR A 820 5.65 -0.75 10.03
C TYR A 820 4.57 0.04 10.73
N THR A 821 4.47 -0.13 12.04
CA THR A 821 3.66 0.77 12.85
C THR A 821 4.64 1.74 13.50
N GLU A 822 4.54 3.01 13.11
CA GLU A 822 5.28 4.14 13.68
C GLU A 822 5.24 4.13 15.22
N THR A 823 6.06 4.99 15.86
CA THR A 823 5.96 5.34 17.29
C THR A 823 4.53 5.40 17.79
N ALA A 824 4.07 4.29 18.39
CA ALA A 824 2.68 4.09 18.74
C ALA A 824 2.50 4.08 20.25
N GLU A 825 1.54 4.86 20.74
CA GLU A 825 1.14 4.83 22.16
C GLU A 825 0.52 3.48 22.54
N ASN A 826 -0.06 2.70 21.62
CA ASN A 826 -0.57 1.34 21.85
C ASN A 826 -0.70 0.55 20.53
N VAL A 827 -0.30 -0.72 20.52
CA VAL A 827 -0.42 -1.64 19.36
C VAL A 827 -1.11 -2.93 19.78
N GLN A 828 -2.22 -3.27 19.12
CA GLN A 828 -2.89 -4.57 19.22
C GLN A 828 -3.14 -5.14 17.83
N THR A 829 -2.27 -6.03 17.39
CA THR A 829 -2.44 -6.68 16.09
C THR A 829 -3.28 -7.95 16.24
N GLY A 830 -4.37 -8.06 15.47
CA GLY A 830 -5.17 -9.28 15.44
C GLY A 830 -4.38 -10.51 14.96
N ILE A 831 -4.96 -11.69 15.17
CA ILE A 831 -4.37 -13.04 15.04
C ILE A 831 -3.69 -13.35 13.67
N PHE A 832 -3.89 -12.56 12.61
CA PHE A 832 -3.40 -12.82 11.24
C PHE A 832 -2.65 -11.64 10.58
N GLY A 833 -2.07 -10.73 11.36
CA GLY A 833 -1.47 -9.48 10.85
C GLY A 833 -0.20 -9.58 10.00
N GLY A 834 0.40 -10.78 9.81
CA GLY A 834 1.72 -10.93 9.21
C GLY A 834 2.85 -10.52 10.17
N ARG A 835 4.12 -10.55 9.71
CA ARG A 835 5.29 -10.09 10.49
C ARG A 835 5.19 -8.59 10.79
N GLN A 836 5.37 -8.22 12.04
CA GLN A 836 5.34 -6.84 12.51
C GLN A 836 6.76 -6.33 12.82
N PHE A 837 6.99 -5.05 12.55
CA PHE A 837 8.12 -4.30 13.10
C PHE A 837 7.58 -3.04 13.77
N VAL A 838 7.78 -2.94 15.09
CA VAL A 838 7.20 -1.86 15.90
C VAL A 838 8.31 -1.10 16.61
N VAL A 839 8.30 0.22 16.53
CA VAL A 839 9.15 1.10 17.35
C VAL A 839 8.27 1.73 18.42
N ALA A 840 8.45 1.36 19.68
CA ALA A 840 7.59 1.77 20.79
C ALA A 840 8.14 3.01 21.52
N SER A 841 7.29 4.02 21.71
CA SER A 841 7.60 5.28 22.41
C SER A 841 7.17 5.24 23.88
N ASP A 842 7.29 6.37 24.59
CA ASP A 842 6.89 6.49 26.00
C ASP A 842 5.46 5.97 26.28
N ASP A 843 5.30 5.24 27.39
CA ASP A 843 4.05 4.66 27.90
C ASP A 843 3.34 3.66 26.97
N ALA A 844 4.02 3.13 25.96
CA ALA A 844 3.39 2.26 24.97
C ALA A 844 3.05 0.84 25.48
N GLU A 845 1.86 0.32 25.12
CA GLU A 845 1.55 -1.13 25.24
C GLU A 845 1.55 -1.80 23.87
N VAL A 846 2.47 -2.74 23.65
CA VAL A 846 2.65 -3.48 22.38
C VAL A 846 2.29 -4.95 22.57
N ASN A 847 1.30 -5.43 21.82
CA ASN A 847 0.96 -6.84 21.74
C ASN A 847 1.02 -7.28 20.27
N THR A 848 2.00 -8.10 19.94
CA THR A 848 2.26 -8.54 18.56
C THR A 848 1.49 -9.83 18.21
N SER A 849 1.72 -10.36 17.02
CA SER A 849 0.90 -11.38 16.35
C SER A 849 1.36 -12.81 16.71
N TRP A 850 1.09 -13.79 15.83
CA TRP A 850 1.61 -15.17 15.94
C TRP A 850 2.75 -15.45 14.93
N PHE A 851 3.23 -14.41 14.25
CA PHE A 851 4.33 -14.47 13.30
C PHE A 851 5.64 -14.08 13.98
N GLN A 852 6.76 -14.24 13.29
CA GLN A 852 8.06 -13.77 13.79
C GLN A 852 8.08 -12.25 13.77
N ASP A 853 7.87 -11.64 14.92
CA ASP A 853 7.72 -10.20 15.07
C ASP A 853 8.99 -9.56 15.66
N ALA A 854 9.15 -8.25 15.45
CA ALA A 854 10.29 -7.50 15.97
C ALA A 854 9.84 -6.17 16.61
N VAL A 855 10.35 -5.86 17.79
CA VAL A 855 9.96 -4.66 18.56
C VAL A 855 11.19 -3.91 19.05
N VAL A 856 11.25 -2.59 18.85
CA VAL A 856 12.24 -1.68 19.44
C VAL A 856 11.57 -0.94 20.59
N VAL A 857 12.07 -1.09 21.81
CA VAL A 857 11.65 -0.33 22.99
C VAL A 857 12.50 0.93 23.06
N ASN A 858 11.97 2.07 22.59
CA ASN A 858 12.71 3.34 22.50
C ASN A 858 12.25 4.39 23.55
N GLY A 859 11.15 4.14 24.25
CA GLY A 859 10.60 5.04 25.28
C GLY A 859 10.66 4.51 26.71
N ASN A 860 10.15 5.31 27.64
CA ASN A 860 10.00 4.96 29.04
C ASN A 860 8.68 4.26 29.32
N ASN A 861 8.67 3.31 30.26
CA ASN A 861 7.47 2.60 30.69
C ASN A 861 6.72 1.85 29.54
N VAL A 862 7.47 1.23 28.63
CA VAL A 862 6.92 0.42 27.53
C VAL A 862 6.63 -1.01 27.98
N SER A 863 5.45 -1.52 27.67
CA SER A 863 5.07 -2.92 27.92
C SER A 863 4.96 -3.69 26.61
N VAL A 864 5.76 -4.74 26.43
CA VAL A 864 5.76 -5.59 25.24
C VAL A 864 5.32 -7.02 25.57
N ASP A 865 4.40 -7.60 24.79
CA ASP A 865 4.07 -9.03 24.75
C ASP A 865 4.25 -9.55 23.32
N THR A 866 5.21 -10.45 23.10
CA THR A 866 5.62 -10.84 21.73
C THR A 866 4.75 -11.93 21.09
N GLY A 867 3.86 -12.57 21.86
CA GLY A 867 2.89 -13.51 21.29
C GLY A 867 3.44 -14.93 21.07
N LEU A 868 3.52 -15.42 19.83
CA LEU A 868 4.02 -16.76 19.49
C LEU A 868 5.01 -16.64 18.33
N ASN A 869 5.89 -17.64 18.18
CA ASN A 869 7.00 -17.75 17.22
C ASN A 869 8.32 -17.19 17.77
N ASN A 870 9.35 -17.07 16.92
CA ASN A 870 10.70 -16.65 17.31
C ASN A 870 10.85 -15.13 17.15
N ASP A 871 10.47 -14.40 18.17
CA ASP A 871 10.39 -12.94 18.14
C ASP A 871 11.71 -12.28 18.55
N GLN A 872 11.85 -11.01 18.17
CA GLN A 872 13.02 -10.22 18.53
C GLN A 872 12.61 -8.91 19.21
N VAL A 873 13.29 -8.56 20.31
CA VAL A 873 13.06 -7.28 21.01
C VAL A 873 14.38 -6.57 21.20
N TYR A 874 14.53 -5.36 20.68
CA TYR A 874 15.67 -4.50 20.95
C TYR A 874 15.30 -3.46 22.02
N VAL A 875 16.10 -3.33 23.06
CA VAL A 875 15.82 -2.47 24.22
C VAL A 875 16.77 -1.29 24.26
N GLN A 876 16.22 -0.07 24.10
CA GLN A 876 16.88 1.21 24.38
C GLN A 876 16.21 2.04 25.51
N GLY A 877 14.98 1.69 25.86
CA GLY A 877 14.15 2.40 26.84
C GLY A 877 13.99 1.67 28.17
N SER A 878 12.85 1.88 28.84
CA SER A 878 12.49 1.24 30.11
C SER A 878 11.10 0.61 30.06
N GLY A 879 10.80 -0.36 30.95
CA GLY A 879 9.49 -0.98 31.06
C GLY A 879 9.50 -2.49 31.29
N SER A 880 8.75 -3.26 30.51
CA SER A 880 8.67 -4.71 30.63
C SER A 880 8.55 -5.42 29.29
N VAL A 881 9.23 -6.56 29.16
CA VAL A 881 9.18 -7.44 27.99
C VAL A 881 8.70 -8.82 28.44
N LYS A 882 7.60 -9.27 27.85
CA LYS A 882 7.05 -10.60 28.04
C LYS A 882 7.24 -11.40 26.74
N THR A 883 8.12 -12.39 26.79
CA THR A 883 8.36 -13.29 25.66
C THR A 883 7.29 -14.38 25.62
N GLY A 884 7.01 -14.79 24.40
CA GLY A 884 5.86 -15.53 23.97
C GLY A 884 6.07 -17.03 23.97
N GLY A 885 5.88 -17.65 22.80
CA GLY A 885 6.13 -19.06 22.59
C GLY A 885 7.07 -19.30 21.41
N GLY A 886 8.32 -19.66 21.65
CA GLY A 886 9.27 -19.89 20.56
C GLY A 886 10.72 -19.94 21.03
N SER A 887 11.61 -19.31 20.27
CA SER A 887 13.01 -19.07 20.61
C SER A 887 13.29 -17.60 20.38
N ASP A 888 12.96 -16.81 21.40
CA ASP A 888 12.92 -15.36 21.37
C ASP A 888 14.29 -14.77 21.69
N LYS A 889 14.58 -13.60 21.10
CA LYS A 889 15.84 -12.89 21.29
C LYS A 889 15.62 -11.47 21.78
N ILE A 890 16.20 -11.14 22.93
CA ILE A 890 16.17 -9.79 23.48
C ILE A 890 17.58 -9.18 23.34
N PHE A 891 17.71 -8.11 22.58
CA PHE A 891 18.93 -7.34 22.41
C PHE A 891 18.90 -6.14 23.37
N ILE A 892 19.95 -5.97 24.17
CA ILE A 892 20.12 -4.83 25.07
C ILE A 892 21.13 -3.88 24.42
N GLY A 893 20.67 -2.67 24.11
CA GLY A 893 21.49 -1.63 23.49
C GLY A 893 22.45 -0.96 24.46
N SER A 894 23.19 0.03 23.94
CA SER A 894 24.19 0.82 24.67
C SER A 894 23.59 1.75 25.75
N GLU A 895 22.37 2.22 25.53
CA GLU A 895 21.57 2.97 26.48
C GLU A 895 20.29 2.19 26.77
N PHE A 896 19.92 2.00 28.05
CA PHE A 896 18.68 1.37 28.47
C PHE A 896 18.32 1.77 29.90
N GLY A 897 17.04 1.72 30.25
CA GLY A 897 16.54 2.00 31.60
C GLY A 897 16.30 0.72 32.42
N SER A 898 15.32 0.76 33.32
CA SER A 898 14.93 -0.41 34.11
C SER A 898 13.93 -1.25 33.33
N VAL A 899 14.26 -2.51 33.04
CA VAL A 899 13.42 -3.43 32.26
C VAL A 899 13.21 -4.75 33.01
N ASN A 900 11.95 -5.15 33.13
CA ASN A 900 11.58 -6.46 33.64
C ASN A 900 11.32 -7.43 32.48
N VAL A 901 11.99 -8.57 32.47
CA VAL A 901 11.85 -9.61 31.45
C VAL A 901 11.14 -10.81 32.06
N TYR A 902 10.10 -11.28 31.39
CA TYR A 902 9.35 -12.48 31.77
C TYR A 902 9.19 -13.42 30.57
N ASP A 903 9.49 -14.70 30.76
CA ASP A 903 9.30 -15.73 29.74
C ASP A 903 8.07 -16.60 30.02
N SER A 904 7.25 -16.79 28.98
CA SER A 904 6.01 -17.57 29.03
C SER A 904 6.19 -19.02 28.55
N SER A 905 6.95 -19.23 27.46
CA SER A 905 7.21 -20.55 26.87
C SER A 905 8.34 -20.54 25.84
N GLY A 906 9.22 -21.54 25.92
CA GLY A 906 10.35 -21.65 25.01
C GLY A 906 11.41 -22.56 25.63
N VAL A 907 12.42 -22.94 24.87
CA VAL A 907 13.55 -23.76 25.39
C VAL A 907 14.90 -23.27 24.90
N SER A 908 14.96 -22.11 24.26
CA SER A 908 16.18 -21.59 23.64
C SER A 908 16.21 -20.07 23.59
N ASP A 909 15.55 -19.40 24.54
CA ASP A 909 15.42 -17.95 24.57
C ASP A 909 16.72 -17.29 25.01
N GLU A 910 17.01 -16.11 24.48
CA GLU A 910 18.33 -15.47 24.56
C GLU A 910 18.24 -13.98 24.93
N ILE A 911 19.14 -13.52 25.81
CA ILE A 911 19.41 -12.09 26.03
C ILE A 911 20.84 -11.75 25.54
N ASN A 912 20.94 -10.80 24.63
CA ASN A 912 22.18 -10.36 24.00
C ASN A 912 22.54 -8.94 24.45
N PHE A 913 23.57 -8.79 25.27
CA PHE A 913 24.10 -7.48 25.67
C PHE A 913 25.05 -6.95 24.60
N THR A 914 24.49 -6.24 23.62
CA THR A 914 25.17 -5.90 22.36
C THR A 914 26.31 -4.89 22.51
N ALA A 915 26.24 -4.03 23.52
CA ALA A 915 27.21 -2.96 23.78
C ALA A 915 27.90 -3.06 25.14
N HIS A 916 27.66 -4.14 25.90
CA HIS A 916 28.16 -4.28 27.26
C HIS A 916 28.81 -5.64 27.51
N ASN A 917 29.95 -5.61 28.21
CA ASN A 917 30.67 -6.79 28.64
C ASN A 917 30.10 -7.32 29.95
N LEU A 918 30.33 -8.59 30.28
CA LEU A 918 29.83 -9.17 31.52
C LEU A 918 30.34 -8.42 32.78
N LYS A 919 31.58 -7.91 32.73
CA LYS A 919 32.20 -7.15 33.82
C LYS A 919 31.56 -5.79 34.09
N ASP A 920 30.75 -5.28 33.16
CA ASP A 920 30.11 -3.98 33.29
C ASP A 920 28.87 -4.07 34.22
N PHE A 921 28.47 -5.29 34.62
CA PHE A 921 27.27 -5.53 35.41
C PHE A 921 27.56 -5.94 36.86
N TYR A 922 26.73 -5.42 37.76
CA TYR A 922 26.46 -6.04 39.05
C TYR A 922 25.33 -7.05 38.91
N VAL A 923 25.58 -8.31 39.27
CA VAL A 923 24.59 -9.39 39.14
C VAL A 923 24.08 -9.82 40.51
N SER A 924 22.75 -9.84 40.68
CA SER A 924 22.12 -10.24 41.96
C SER A 924 20.99 -11.24 41.75
N GLN A 925 20.66 -11.98 42.81
CA GLN A 925 19.59 -12.97 42.82
C GLN A 925 18.66 -12.71 44.00
N ASP A 926 17.35 -12.59 43.73
CA ASP A 926 16.29 -12.56 44.75
C ASP A 926 15.26 -13.66 44.48
N GLY A 927 15.24 -14.68 45.32
CA GLY A 927 14.43 -15.88 45.11
C GLY A 927 14.77 -16.56 43.77
N LYS A 928 13.84 -16.48 42.81
CA LYS A 928 13.98 -17.02 41.45
C LYS A 928 14.29 -15.95 40.39
N ASN A 929 14.41 -14.69 40.80
CA ASN A 929 14.67 -13.58 39.89
C ASN A 929 16.17 -13.29 39.87
N PHE A 930 16.69 -12.90 38.71
CA PHE A 930 18.07 -12.47 38.52
C PHE A 930 18.09 -11.06 37.97
N SER A 931 18.98 -10.20 38.45
CA SER A 931 19.08 -8.82 37.99
C SER A 931 20.50 -8.50 37.55
N PHE A 932 20.64 -7.95 36.35
CA PHE A 932 21.86 -7.38 35.78
C PHE A 932 21.75 -5.86 35.86
N LYS A 933 22.53 -5.23 36.72
CA LYS A 933 22.50 -3.78 36.95
C LYS A 933 23.80 -3.14 36.47
N LEU A 934 23.71 -2.17 35.56
CA LEU A 934 24.89 -1.57 34.93
C LEU A 934 25.70 -0.75 35.94
N LEU A 935 27.01 -1.00 36.03
CA LEU A 935 27.91 -0.25 36.90
C LEU A 935 28.11 1.18 36.35
N GLY A 936 27.95 2.20 37.19
CA GLY A 936 28.01 3.60 36.79
C GLY A 936 26.66 4.21 36.42
N SER A 937 25.67 3.38 36.05
CA SER A 937 24.31 3.81 35.70
C SER A 937 23.26 3.04 36.53
N PRO A 938 22.97 3.47 37.78
CA PRO A 938 22.12 2.71 38.69
C PRO A 938 20.64 2.64 38.31
N GLU A 939 20.20 3.41 37.32
CA GLU A 939 18.85 3.38 36.77
C GLU A 939 18.69 2.35 35.63
N SER A 940 19.81 1.82 35.11
CA SER A 940 19.86 0.84 34.03
C SER A 940 19.97 -0.58 34.59
N SER A 941 18.91 -1.36 34.44
CA SER A 941 18.88 -2.72 34.99
C SER A 941 17.95 -3.65 34.21
N ILE A 942 18.40 -4.87 33.93
CA ILE A 942 17.56 -5.94 33.40
C ILE A 942 17.24 -6.92 34.52
N THR A 943 15.97 -7.04 34.89
CA THR A 943 15.50 -7.99 35.90
C THR A 943 14.71 -9.10 35.24
N ILE A 944 15.21 -10.31 35.34
CA ILE A 944 14.61 -11.51 34.75
C ILE A 944 13.77 -12.19 35.84
N GLU A 945 12.46 -12.23 35.63
CA GLU A 945 11.51 -12.71 36.63
C GLU A 945 11.10 -14.17 36.42
N GLY A 946 10.64 -14.81 37.50
CA GLY A 946 9.73 -15.95 37.38
C GLY A 946 10.34 -17.26 36.87
N GLN A 947 11.66 -17.43 36.94
CA GLN A 947 12.43 -18.57 36.41
C GLN A 947 12.06 -19.92 37.07
N SER A 948 10.89 -20.44 36.72
CA SER A 948 10.15 -21.41 37.55
C SER A 948 10.15 -22.81 36.97
N SER A 949 10.40 -22.96 35.66
CA SER A 949 10.50 -24.22 34.95
C SER A 949 11.39 -24.09 33.69
N VAL A 950 11.68 -25.20 33.01
CA VAL A 950 12.43 -25.21 31.73
C VAL A 950 11.65 -24.62 30.55
N LEU A 951 10.39 -24.26 30.76
CA LEU A 951 9.52 -23.62 29.77
C LEU A 951 9.21 -22.16 30.16
N HIS A 952 9.78 -21.63 31.24
CA HIS A 952 9.43 -20.28 31.74
C HIS A 952 10.72 -19.65 32.29
N ARG A 953 11.74 -19.56 31.43
CA ARG A 953 13.07 -19.07 31.77
C ARG A 953 13.84 -18.63 30.53
N MET A 954 14.81 -17.74 30.70
CA MET A 954 15.78 -17.41 29.64
C MET A 954 16.93 -18.42 29.68
N GLU A 955 17.27 -19.05 28.54
CA GLU A 955 18.29 -20.09 28.48
C GLU A 955 19.71 -19.55 28.35
N ASN A 956 19.91 -18.54 27.49
CA ASN A 956 21.23 -18.11 27.03
C ASN A 956 21.43 -16.61 27.21
N PHE A 957 22.67 -16.21 27.50
CA PHE A 957 23.07 -14.83 27.65
C PHE A 957 24.41 -14.60 26.97
N SER A 958 24.49 -13.60 26.10
CA SER A 958 25.72 -13.23 25.41
C SER A 958 26.10 -11.77 25.67
N PHE A 959 27.39 -11.44 25.54
CA PHE A 959 27.95 -10.12 25.81
C PHE A 959 28.89 -9.67 24.69
N SER A 960 29.15 -8.36 24.60
CA SER A 960 29.92 -7.75 23.51
C SER A 960 31.39 -8.21 23.42
N ASP A 961 31.97 -8.74 24.50
CA ASP A 961 33.33 -9.32 24.50
C ASP A 961 33.37 -10.78 24.02
N GLY A 962 32.24 -11.34 23.56
CA GLY A 962 32.12 -12.74 23.15
C GLY A 962 31.87 -13.71 24.30
N THR A 963 31.73 -13.22 25.54
CA THR A 963 31.32 -14.02 26.69
C THR A 963 29.92 -14.61 26.46
N ASN A 964 29.76 -15.90 26.76
CA ASN A 964 28.48 -16.61 26.68
C ASN A 964 28.24 -17.41 27.96
N ILE A 965 27.07 -17.24 28.59
CA ILE A 965 26.68 -17.97 29.80
C ILE A 965 25.26 -18.53 29.64
N SER A 966 24.94 -19.59 30.39
CA SER A 966 23.61 -20.20 30.39
C SER A 966 22.85 -19.93 31.68
N TYR A 967 21.55 -20.22 31.70
CA TYR A 967 20.74 -20.22 32.92
C TYR A 967 21.38 -20.95 34.11
N LYS A 968 22.11 -22.04 33.84
CA LYS A 968 22.74 -22.86 34.90
C LYS A 968 23.86 -22.10 35.63
N ASP A 969 24.40 -21.08 34.99
CA ASP A 969 25.55 -20.32 35.45
C ASP A 969 25.14 -19.12 36.30
N LEU A 970 23.93 -18.58 36.12
CA LEU A 970 23.43 -17.38 36.81
C LEU A 970 23.53 -17.45 38.34
N GLY A 971 23.22 -18.61 38.93
CA GLY A 971 23.30 -18.79 40.38
C GLY A 971 24.74 -18.83 40.92
N ALA A 972 25.71 -19.23 40.10
CA ALA A 972 27.13 -19.15 40.45
C ALA A 972 27.66 -17.72 40.25
N LEU A 973 27.24 -17.07 39.16
CA LEU A 973 27.56 -15.69 38.85
C LEU A 973 27.09 -14.73 39.95
N ALA A 974 25.83 -14.79 40.38
CA ALA A 974 25.30 -13.93 41.44
C ALA A 974 26.04 -14.07 42.79
N LYS A 975 26.56 -15.25 43.11
CA LYS A 975 27.34 -15.49 44.34
C LYS A 975 28.68 -14.77 44.39
N ILE A 976 29.26 -14.43 43.23
CA ILE A 976 30.49 -13.62 43.16
C ILE A 976 30.23 -12.24 43.77
N TYR A 977 29.02 -11.70 43.57
CA TYR A 977 28.62 -10.37 43.99
C TYR A 977 27.99 -10.32 45.40
N GLU A 978 27.57 -11.44 45.98
CA GLU A 978 26.77 -11.54 47.23
C GLU A 978 27.38 -10.81 48.45
N ASN A 979 28.71 -10.64 48.50
CA ASN A 979 29.41 -10.01 49.63
C ASN A 979 29.67 -8.51 49.47
N HIS A 980 29.27 -7.91 48.36
CA HIS A 980 29.51 -6.50 48.07
C HIS A 980 28.22 -5.83 47.61
N SER A 981 27.97 -4.60 48.07
CA SER A 981 26.89 -3.78 47.51
C SER A 981 27.30 -3.21 46.15
N TYR A 982 26.31 -2.85 45.34
CA TYR A 982 26.51 -2.15 44.08
C TYR A 982 27.42 -0.92 44.24
N GLU A 983 27.17 -0.09 45.26
CA GLU A 983 27.94 1.14 45.51
C GLU A 983 29.40 0.84 45.84
N GLN A 984 29.67 -0.26 46.55
CA GLN A 984 31.05 -0.65 46.88
C GLN A 984 31.84 -1.03 45.64
N ILE A 985 31.23 -1.78 44.70
CA ILE A 985 31.88 -2.18 43.46
C ILE A 985 32.05 -0.99 42.52
N ALA A 986 31.02 -0.14 42.40
CA ALA A 986 31.04 1.03 41.52
C ALA A 986 32.05 2.11 41.94
N THR A 987 32.45 2.16 43.22
CA THR A 987 33.32 3.23 43.73
C THR A 987 34.71 2.78 44.21
N ASP A 988 34.93 1.48 44.47
CA ASP A 988 36.22 0.95 44.91
C ASP A 988 36.87 0.07 43.83
N ALA A 989 37.88 0.62 43.16
CA ALA A 989 38.62 -0.05 42.10
C ALA A 989 39.31 -1.36 42.54
N ASN A 990 39.64 -1.53 43.83
CA ASN A 990 40.22 -2.79 44.31
C ASN A 990 39.17 -3.89 44.43
N ILE A 991 37.95 -3.53 44.83
CA ILE A 991 36.81 -4.45 44.88
C ILE A 991 36.42 -4.84 43.46
N ALA A 992 36.27 -3.87 42.55
CA ALA A 992 35.97 -4.12 41.13
C ALA A 992 36.98 -5.08 40.50
N LYS A 993 38.28 -4.82 40.69
CA LYS A 993 39.35 -5.71 40.21
C LYS A 993 39.29 -7.11 40.81
N SER A 994 38.99 -7.22 42.12
CA SER A 994 38.84 -8.52 42.76
C SER A 994 37.66 -9.33 42.21
N ILE A 995 36.59 -8.67 41.75
CA ILE A 995 35.45 -9.32 41.10
C ILE A 995 35.84 -9.80 39.69
N GLU A 996 36.52 -8.96 38.92
CA GLU A 996 37.03 -9.30 37.59
C GLU A 996 37.96 -10.53 37.63
N GLU A 997 38.89 -10.58 38.60
CA GLU A 997 39.75 -11.74 38.83
C GLU A 997 38.95 -13.02 39.17
N GLN A 998 37.85 -12.89 39.94
CA GLN A 998 36.98 -14.02 40.26
C GLN A 998 36.20 -14.52 39.04
N LEU A 999 35.64 -13.61 38.23
CA LEU A 999 34.96 -13.94 36.98
C LEU A 999 35.89 -14.71 36.03
N SER A 1000 37.12 -14.21 35.83
CA SER A 1000 38.14 -14.88 35.02
C SER A 1000 38.51 -16.27 35.58
N SER A 1001 38.75 -16.37 36.89
CA SER A 1001 39.15 -17.64 37.53
C SER A 1001 38.09 -18.75 37.46
N GLN A 1002 36.81 -18.36 37.38
CA GLN A 1002 35.68 -19.28 37.25
C GLN A 1002 35.29 -19.55 35.79
N GLY A 1003 36.04 -18.97 34.83
CA GLY A 1003 35.83 -19.19 33.40
C GLY A 1003 34.63 -18.46 32.81
N PHE A 1004 34.20 -17.36 33.43
CA PHE A 1004 33.10 -16.54 32.92
C PHE A 1004 33.53 -15.52 31.88
N LEU A 1005 34.79 -15.09 31.84
CA LEU A 1005 35.27 -14.12 30.84
C LEU A 1005 35.98 -14.86 29.71
N ALA A 1006 35.74 -14.41 28.46
CA ALA A 1006 36.33 -14.95 27.23
C ALA A 1006 37.86 -14.79 27.15
#